data_AF-A0A8C7LYT3-F1
#
_entry.id   AF-A0A8C7LYT3-F1
#
_cell.length_a   1.000
_cell.length_b   1.000
_cell.length_c   1.000
_cell.angle_alpha   90.00
_cell.angle_beta   90.00
_cell.angle_gamma   90.00
#
_symmetry.space_group_name_H-M   'P 1'
#
loop_
_entity.id
_entity.type
_entity.pdbx_description
1 polymer ?
#
loop_
_entity_poly.entity_id
_entity_poly.type
_entity_poly.pdbx_seq_one_letter_code
_entity_poly.pdbx_strand_id
1 'polypeptide(L)'
;MSKPTSLFVIFFSLFVMSEAVFEDQVGKFDWRQQYVGKTLFAHFDSHSQSSKKLFLATDKNIFASFNSRTGELFWRHVDKAGPEGTIDILLLHGQGDNSGRLLRSWDTNMGGLNWEAVLDTGSFQAACFVAMQDTVKHVAVLKKAAISLHYLTNGHQKWVENLPDSDTVQYQAVYSGGEEEVYVLGVVPNSHLTIIAYSLEDGEIIKQVTWSRTLCVVVGHGVLMCVDTATLALYVDTLVCNRLYIPVLVSSQPHPARSPISEFFLQLGPDHHVLLQLNADGYTIAPLRDFQPSDVFPPQLYVHAFLKKDDSVGYRVLVQTQDHALTFIQQPGRVVWTREEALADVVTMEMVDLPLTGTQAELEGEFGKKADGLFPMVLKRLSSQVILLQAWLAHLWKLFYEARKPHGQVKNEVTIETLSRDEFNLQKMMVMVTASGKLFGIDSKSGSILWKHYLENVQPNAVFKLIVQRTTAHFPHPPQCTLLIKDKDTGLASLHVFNPIFGRKSHIAPPALPRPILQSLLLPVIDQDYAKVLLLVDDQYKVTAFPSTKNVLQQLQEMASSIFFYLIRSDQGNLSGFRLRKDLSTERIWEVVLPTEVQKIVAVNGKRPNEHVHSQGRVMGDRSVLYKYLNPNLLAVVTESTDAHPERAFVGVFLVDGVTGRIIHEAVQRKARGPVHFVHSENWVVYEYWNTKSRRNEFSVLELFEGTELYNSTVFSSLDRPHLPQVLQQTYIFPSPITTMEATLTEKGITSRHLLVGLPSGAILSLPKMFLDPRRPEVVTEHSREENLIPYAPEMPIRTEWFINYNQTVARVKGIYTAPSGLESTCLVVAYGLDIYQTRVYPSKQFDVLKDDYDYVLISSVLFALFFATMISKRLAQVKLLNRAWR
;
A
#
# COMPACT_ATOMS: atom_id res chain seq x y z
N MET A 1 -27.65 1.04 70.70
CA MET A 1 -27.29 2.43 71.06
C MET A 1 -25.77 2.53 71.11
N SER A 2 -25.22 3.64 70.59
CA SER A 2 -23.79 3.95 70.33
C SER A 2 -23.13 3.25 69.11
N LYS A 3 -22.59 4.09 68.19
CA LYS A 3 -21.69 3.82 67.03
C LYS A 3 -20.39 3.13 67.51
N PRO A 4 -19.55 2.42 66.70
CA PRO A 4 -19.12 2.77 65.32
C PRO A 4 -18.72 1.59 64.37
N THR A 5 -18.74 1.78 63.03
CA THR A 5 -17.93 0.99 62.06
C THR A 5 -17.92 1.71 60.70
N SER A 6 -17.16 2.79 60.53
CA SER A 6 -15.85 2.79 59.87
C SER A 6 -15.18 1.42 59.68
N LEU A 7 -15.62 0.63 58.70
CA LEU A 7 -14.83 -0.50 58.16
C LEU A 7 -15.24 -0.97 56.76
N PHE A 8 -16.06 -0.19 56.03
CA PHE A 8 -16.51 -0.53 54.66
C PHE A 8 -15.98 0.46 53.62
N VAL A 9 -14.72 0.87 53.78
CA VAL A 9 -13.99 1.74 52.83
C VAL A 9 -12.80 1.02 52.15
N ILE A 10 -12.46 -0.24 52.47
CA ILE A 10 -11.12 -0.76 52.06
C ILE A 10 -11.13 -2.04 51.19
N PHE A 11 -12.27 -2.69 50.91
CA PHE A 11 -12.25 -4.03 50.28
C PHE A 11 -12.57 -4.14 48.79
N PHE A 12 -12.70 -3.05 48.02
CA PHE A 12 -12.87 -3.14 46.56
C PHE A 12 -12.04 -2.12 45.77
N SER A 13 -10.87 -1.74 46.30
CA SER A 13 -9.90 -0.86 45.64
C SER A 13 -8.59 -1.54 45.22
N LEU A 14 -8.58 -2.85 44.98
CA LEU A 14 -7.39 -3.58 44.50
C LEU A 14 -7.76 -4.74 43.56
N PHE A 15 -8.27 -4.42 42.38
CA PHE A 15 -7.89 -5.17 41.17
C PHE A 15 -7.04 -4.22 40.34
N VAL A 16 -5.73 -4.26 40.60
CA VAL A 16 -4.73 -3.66 39.72
C VAL A 16 -4.70 -4.53 38.46
N MET A 17 -5.45 -4.10 37.44
CA MET A 17 -5.19 -4.54 36.08
C MET A 17 -3.96 -3.75 35.61
N SER A 18 -2.93 -4.48 35.21
CA SER A 18 -1.74 -3.93 34.58
C SER A 18 -2.13 -3.34 33.22
N GLU A 19 -2.07 -2.02 33.08
CA GLU A 19 -2.22 -1.36 31.78
C GLU A 19 -0.92 -1.48 30.98
N ALA A 20 -0.88 -2.47 30.09
CA ALA A 20 -0.30 -2.29 28.77
C ALA A 20 -1.38 -1.64 27.89
N VAL A 21 -0.98 -0.72 26.98
CA VAL A 21 -1.80 -0.02 25.95
C VAL A 21 -3.32 -0.10 26.15
N PHE A 22 -3.94 1.00 26.61
CA PHE A 22 -5.39 1.19 26.83
C PHE A 22 -6.31 0.26 25.99
N GLU A 23 -6.82 -0.80 26.63
CA GLU A 23 -7.71 -1.84 26.03
C GLU A 23 -8.98 -1.22 25.41
N ASP A 24 -9.38 -0.04 25.86
CA ASP A 24 -10.59 0.65 25.40
C ASP A 24 -10.41 1.41 24.06
N GLN A 25 -9.19 1.55 23.51
CA GLN A 25 -8.96 2.31 22.27
C GLN A 25 -8.84 1.46 21.00
N VAL A 26 -8.67 0.14 21.13
CA VAL A 26 -8.53 -0.80 20.00
C VAL A 26 -9.79 -0.80 19.13
N GLY A 27 -9.63 -0.60 17.81
CA GLY A 27 -10.73 -0.59 16.84
C GLY A 27 -11.57 0.69 16.82
N LYS A 28 -11.25 1.70 17.65
CA LYS A 28 -11.92 3.02 17.59
C LYS A 28 -11.30 3.92 16.51
N PHE A 29 -9.98 3.89 16.35
CA PHE A 29 -9.22 4.84 15.52
C PHE A 29 -8.32 4.17 14.49
N ASP A 30 -8.31 2.84 14.49
CA ASP A 30 -7.47 2.04 13.63
C ASP A 30 -8.27 0.93 12.96
N TRP A 31 -7.84 0.58 11.77
CA TRP A 31 -8.45 -0.47 10.98
C TRP A 31 -7.42 -1.06 10.02
N ARG A 32 -7.66 -2.31 9.62
CA ARG A 32 -6.82 -3.04 8.67
C ARG A 32 -7.70 -3.61 7.56
N GLN A 33 -7.24 -3.46 6.32
CA GLN A 33 -7.82 -4.12 5.15
C GLN A 33 -6.79 -5.06 4.53
N GLN A 34 -7.20 -6.31 4.34
CA GLN A 34 -6.35 -7.37 3.81
C GLN A 34 -6.72 -7.68 2.37
N TYR A 35 -5.68 -7.75 1.52
CA TYR A 35 -5.81 -8.03 0.09
C TYR A 35 -4.94 -9.22 -0.32
N VAL A 36 -5.19 -9.74 -1.53
CA VAL A 36 -4.47 -10.85 -2.15
C VAL A 36 -3.92 -10.51 -3.53
N GLY A 37 -4.41 -9.46 -4.19
CA GLY A 37 -3.96 -9.06 -5.52
C GLY A 37 -4.72 -9.74 -6.67
N LYS A 38 -4.13 -9.74 -7.87
CA LYS A 38 -4.80 -10.21 -9.09
C LYS A 38 -4.84 -11.73 -9.10
N THR A 39 -6.04 -12.31 -9.14
CA THR A 39 -6.23 -13.76 -9.27
C THR A 39 -5.61 -14.29 -10.56
N LEU A 40 -4.86 -15.40 -10.45
CA LEU A 40 -4.34 -16.18 -11.56
C LEU A 40 -5.12 -17.49 -11.72
N PHE A 41 -5.40 -18.16 -10.59
CA PHE A 41 -6.15 -19.40 -10.53
C PHE A 41 -7.21 -19.31 -9.45
N ALA A 42 -8.41 -19.83 -9.73
CA ALA A 42 -9.49 -19.92 -8.76
C ALA A 42 -10.19 -21.27 -8.83
N HIS A 43 -10.43 -21.88 -7.66
CA HIS A 43 -11.10 -23.17 -7.55
C HIS A 43 -12.18 -23.11 -6.45
N PHE A 44 -13.37 -23.58 -6.79
CA PHE A 44 -14.45 -23.75 -5.82
C PHE A 44 -14.33 -25.11 -5.13
N ASP A 45 -14.58 -25.14 -3.83
CA ASP A 45 -14.64 -26.39 -3.11
C ASP A 45 -15.88 -27.20 -3.50
N SER A 46 -15.66 -28.37 -4.10
CA SER A 46 -16.69 -29.28 -4.61
C SER A 46 -16.93 -30.50 -3.71
N HIS A 47 -16.15 -30.69 -2.63
CA HIS A 47 -16.27 -31.85 -1.74
C HIS A 47 -17.59 -31.89 -0.98
N SER A 48 -18.18 -30.72 -0.71
CA SER A 48 -19.51 -30.61 -0.11
C SER A 48 -20.33 -29.56 -0.84
N GLN A 49 -21.57 -29.90 -1.21
CA GLN A 49 -22.56 -28.96 -1.76
C GLN A 49 -22.85 -27.77 -0.81
N SER A 50 -22.51 -27.91 0.48
CA SER A 50 -22.67 -26.86 1.49
C SER A 50 -21.42 -26.00 1.69
N SER A 51 -20.29 -26.35 1.07
CA SER A 51 -19.03 -25.65 1.26
C SER A 51 -19.14 -24.20 0.83
N LYS A 52 -18.49 -23.35 1.61
CA LYS A 52 -18.46 -21.90 1.42
C LYS A 52 -17.06 -21.43 1.03
N LYS A 53 -16.19 -22.34 0.59
CA LYS A 53 -14.78 -22.05 0.37
C LYS A 53 -14.49 -21.82 -1.11
N LEU A 54 -13.68 -20.80 -1.36
CA LEU A 54 -13.13 -20.46 -2.66
C LEU A 54 -11.62 -20.33 -2.49
N PHE A 55 -10.83 -21.12 -3.21
CA PHE A 55 -9.38 -21.06 -3.17
C PHE A 55 -8.87 -20.22 -4.32
N LEU A 56 -7.99 -19.25 -4.02
CA LEU A 56 -7.38 -18.36 -4.99
C LEU A 56 -5.86 -18.44 -4.89
N ALA A 57 -5.19 -18.46 -6.03
CA ALA A 57 -3.77 -18.17 -6.17
C ALA A 57 -3.60 -16.89 -7.00
N THR A 58 -2.71 -16.00 -6.58
CA THR A 58 -2.59 -14.65 -7.16
C THR A 58 -1.20 -14.32 -7.68
N ASP A 59 -1.12 -13.26 -8.49
CA ASP A 59 0.12 -12.70 -9.05
C ASP A 59 1.09 -12.12 -8.02
N LYS A 60 0.62 -11.94 -6.78
CA LYS A 60 1.44 -11.51 -5.65
C LYS A 60 2.04 -12.70 -4.88
N ASN A 61 1.99 -13.92 -5.41
CA ASN A 61 2.51 -15.14 -4.77
C ASN A 61 1.77 -15.43 -3.46
N ILE A 62 0.44 -15.40 -3.53
CA ILE A 62 -0.44 -15.62 -2.38
C ILE A 62 -1.40 -16.74 -2.70
N PHE A 63 -1.49 -17.69 -1.79
CA PHE A 63 -2.49 -18.74 -1.80
C PHE A 63 -3.47 -18.49 -0.64
N ALA A 64 -4.76 -18.36 -0.95
CA ALA A 64 -5.76 -17.94 0.01
C ALA A 64 -7.09 -18.71 -0.11
N SER A 65 -7.80 -18.80 1.01
CA SER A 65 -9.17 -19.31 1.06
C SER A 65 -10.14 -18.21 1.47
N PHE A 66 -11.18 -18.03 0.67
CA PHE A 66 -12.23 -17.04 0.84
C PHE A 66 -13.55 -17.70 1.23
N ASN A 67 -14.34 -16.95 2.00
CA ASN A 67 -15.74 -17.23 2.23
C ASN A 67 -16.58 -16.75 1.04
N SER A 68 -17.17 -17.67 0.29
CA SER A 68 -17.99 -17.37 -0.88
C SER A 68 -19.24 -16.54 -0.56
N ARG A 69 -19.69 -16.48 0.71
CA ARG A 69 -20.86 -15.67 1.10
C ARG A 69 -20.52 -14.23 1.44
N THR A 70 -19.37 -13.98 2.09
CA THR A 70 -19.01 -12.64 2.60
C THR A 70 -17.85 -12.01 1.83
N GLY A 71 -17.03 -12.80 1.15
CA GLY A 71 -15.78 -12.35 0.55
C GLY A 71 -14.65 -12.18 1.56
N GLU A 72 -14.82 -12.60 2.82
CA GLU A 72 -13.76 -12.52 3.83
C GLU A 72 -12.76 -13.67 3.69
N LEU A 73 -11.54 -13.45 4.19
CA LEU A 73 -10.48 -14.46 4.22
C LEU A 73 -10.70 -15.43 5.38
N PHE A 74 -10.65 -16.73 5.12
CA PHE A 74 -10.48 -17.74 6.18
C PHE A 74 -9.01 -17.82 6.61
N TRP A 75 -8.13 -17.90 5.63
CA TRP A 75 -6.68 -17.91 5.79
C TRP A 75 -6.01 -17.50 4.48
N ARG A 76 -4.76 -17.07 4.57
CA ARG A 76 -3.89 -16.83 3.42
C ARG A 76 -2.44 -17.10 3.78
N HIS A 77 -1.67 -17.51 2.78
CA HIS A 77 -0.24 -17.70 2.84
C HIS A 77 0.42 -16.77 1.85
N VAL A 78 1.33 -15.93 2.34
CA VAL A 78 2.07 -14.96 1.54
C VAL A 78 3.49 -15.46 1.41
N ASP A 79 3.88 -15.92 0.22
CA ASP A 79 5.24 -16.42 -0.03
C ASP A 79 6.22 -15.26 -0.28
N LYS A 80 7.45 -15.55 -0.72
CA LYS A 80 8.43 -14.54 -1.13
C LYS A 80 7.92 -13.72 -2.32
N ALA A 81 8.21 -12.42 -2.31
CA ALA A 81 8.00 -11.57 -3.47
C ALA A 81 9.05 -11.87 -4.55
N GLY A 82 8.65 -11.85 -5.82
CA GLY A 82 9.53 -12.09 -6.96
C GLY A 82 9.33 -13.47 -7.62
N PRO A 83 10.18 -13.83 -8.60
CA PRO A 83 9.98 -15.04 -9.40
C PRO A 83 10.15 -16.34 -8.63
N GLU A 84 10.85 -16.33 -7.48
CA GLU A 84 11.06 -17.52 -6.65
C GLU A 84 9.78 -18.05 -6.01
N GLY A 85 8.80 -17.17 -5.75
CA GLY A 85 7.53 -17.53 -5.13
C GLY A 85 6.38 -17.64 -6.13
N THR A 86 6.63 -17.49 -7.44
CA THR A 86 5.57 -17.51 -8.45
C THR A 86 4.84 -18.85 -8.42
N ILE A 87 3.51 -18.78 -8.34
CA ILE A 87 2.64 -19.95 -8.40
C ILE A 87 2.41 -20.28 -9.88
N ASP A 88 2.96 -21.40 -10.33
CA ASP A 88 2.89 -21.80 -11.74
C ASP A 88 1.61 -22.59 -12.05
N ILE A 89 1.12 -23.39 -11.09
CA ILE A 89 -0.14 -24.14 -11.23
C ILE A 89 -0.77 -24.43 -9.87
N LEU A 90 -2.10 -24.33 -9.82
CA LEU A 90 -2.90 -24.73 -8.67
C LEU A 90 -3.83 -25.89 -9.09
N LEU A 91 -3.78 -27.02 -8.38
CA LEU A 91 -4.57 -28.21 -8.69
C LEU A 91 -5.47 -28.60 -7.52
N LEU A 92 -6.78 -28.75 -7.76
CA LEU A 92 -7.74 -29.12 -6.70
C LEU A 92 -8.27 -30.55 -6.88
N HIS A 93 -7.66 -31.53 -6.23
CA HIS A 93 -8.24 -32.85 -5.98
C HIS A 93 -7.90 -33.26 -4.55
N GLY A 94 -8.65 -32.69 -3.61
CA GLY A 94 -8.37 -32.89 -2.19
C GLY A 94 -7.10 -32.19 -1.68
N GLN A 95 -6.11 -31.83 -2.51
CA GLN A 95 -4.91 -31.05 -2.15
C GLN A 95 -3.96 -30.81 -3.34
N GLY A 96 -3.27 -29.67 -3.37
CA GLY A 96 -2.06 -29.45 -4.20
C GLY A 96 -1.88 -28.03 -4.76
N ASP A 97 -0.81 -27.33 -4.37
CA ASP A 97 -0.33 -26.10 -5.00
C ASP A 97 1.12 -26.33 -5.47
N ASN A 98 1.46 -25.94 -6.69
CA ASN A 98 2.77 -26.22 -7.27
C ASN A 98 3.43 -24.94 -7.78
N SER A 99 4.63 -24.68 -7.27
CA SER A 99 5.58 -23.71 -7.81
C SER A 99 6.71 -24.50 -8.48
N GLY A 100 7.24 -24.08 -9.63
CA GLY A 100 8.09 -24.91 -10.49
C GLY A 100 9.33 -25.57 -9.83
N ARG A 101 9.75 -25.10 -8.65
CA ARG A 101 10.78 -25.73 -7.80
C ARG A 101 10.24 -26.44 -6.55
N LEU A 102 9.09 -26.02 -6.01
CA LEU A 102 8.49 -26.56 -4.79
C LEU A 102 7.06 -27.02 -5.05
N LEU A 103 6.80 -28.30 -4.80
CA LEU A 103 5.46 -28.88 -4.80
C LEU A 103 4.94 -28.91 -3.36
N ARG A 104 3.79 -28.30 -3.10
CA ARG A 104 3.20 -28.19 -1.75
C ARG A 104 1.79 -28.77 -1.72
N SER A 105 1.43 -29.38 -0.59
CA SER A 105 0.07 -29.82 -0.31
C SER A 105 -0.46 -29.12 0.93
N TRP A 106 -1.66 -28.54 0.82
CA TRP A 106 -2.27 -27.72 1.86
C TRP A 106 -3.60 -28.30 2.35
N ASP A 107 -3.79 -28.39 3.66
CA ASP A 107 -5.11 -28.67 4.24
C ASP A 107 -6.07 -27.51 3.93
N THR A 108 -7.14 -27.84 3.23
CA THR A 108 -8.18 -26.89 2.82
C THR A 108 -9.03 -26.39 3.99
N ASN A 109 -9.00 -27.08 5.14
CA ASN A 109 -9.73 -26.68 6.35
C ASN A 109 -8.94 -25.69 7.19
N MET A 110 -7.77 -26.09 7.68
CA MET A 110 -6.98 -25.26 8.59
C MET A 110 -6.04 -24.30 7.85
N GLY A 111 -5.78 -24.53 6.57
CA GLY A 111 -4.69 -23.87 5.86
C GLY A 111 -3.31 -24.36 6.30
N GLY A 112 -3.21 -25.53 6.94
CA GLY A 112 -1.93 -26.12 7.32
C GLY A 112 -1.19 -26.69 6.09
N LEU A 113 0.13 -26.72 6.13
CA LEU A 113 0.92 -27.47 5.15
C LEU A 113 0.94 -28.95 5.54
N ASN A 114 0.56 -29.86 4.64
CA ASN A 114 0.67 -31.30 4.87
C ASN A 114 2.08 -31.79 4.59
N TRP A 115 2.60 -31.43 3.42
CA TRP A 115 3.94 -31.78 2.95
C TRP A 115 4.43 -30.79 1.89
N GLU A 116 5.75 -30.71 1.75
CA GLU A 116 6.46 -29.94 0.74
C GLU A 116 7.60 -30.80 0.17
N ALA A 117 7.70 -30.83 -1.16
CA ALA A 117 8.72 -31.56 -1.89
C ALA A 117 9.49 -30.61 -2.82
N VAL A 118 10.82 -30.73 -2.82
CA VAL A 118 11.70 -29.99 -3.72
C VAL A 118 11.85 -30.77 -5.01
N LEU A 119 11.50 -30.14 -6.13
CA LEU A 119 11.61 -30.72 -7.45
C LEU A 119 12.96 -30.37 -8.09
N ASP A 120 13.43 -31.19 -9.03
CA ASP A 120 14.69 -30.99 -9.75
C ASP A 120 14.74 -29.66 -10.52
N THR A 121 15.94 -29.15 -10.82
CA THR A 121 16.06 -27.89 -11.58
C THR A 121 15.52 -28.05 -12.99
N GLY A 122 14.64 -27.14 -13.41
CA GLY A 122 14.10 -27.13 -14.77
C GLY A 122 12.86 -26.25 -14.88
N SER A 123 12.58 -25.76 -16.10
CA SER A 123 11.38 -24.96 -16.37
C SER A 123 10.14 -25.86 -16.33
N PHE A 124 9.18 -25.49 -15.49
CA PHE A 124 7.86 -26.13 -15.39
C PHE A 124 7.07 -25.95 -16.69
N GLN A 125 6.37 -27.01 -17.12
CA GLN A 125 5.53 -26.99 -18.33
C GLN A 125 4.08 -27.31 -18.00
N ALA A 126 3.82 -28.42 -17.32
CA ALA A 126 2.48 -28.84 -16.94
C ALA A 126 2.50 -29.78 -15.73
N ALA A 127 1.36 -29.90 -15.05
CA ALA A 127 1.13 -30.95 -14.06
C ALA A 127 -0.32 -31.41 -14.13
N CYS A 128 -0.56 -32.68 -13.81
CA CYS A 128 -1.89 -33.23 -13.70
C CYS A 128 -1.99 -34.29 -12.61
N PHE A 129 -3.20 -34.51 -12.11
CA PHE A 129 -3.48 -35.63 -11.22
C PHE A 129 -3.54 -36.93 -12.01
N VAL A 130 -2.97 -37.99 -11.44
CA VAL A 130 -3.01 -39.33 -12.01
C VAL A 130 -3.80 -40.25 -11.09
N ALA A 131 -4.80 -40.90 -11.67
CA ALA A 131 -5.64 -41.86 -10.99
C ALA A 131 -5.25 -43.29 -11.33
N MET A 132 -5.38 -44.17 -10.34
CA MET A 132 -5.23 -45.61 -10.47
C MET A 132 -6.44 -46.26 -9.81
N GLN A 133 -7.15 -47.14 -10.52
CA GLN A 133 -8.35 -47.83 -10.02
C GLN A 133 -9.42 -46.84 -9.47
N ASP A 134 -9.76 -45.81 -10.23
CA ASP A 134 -10.73 -44.75 -9.87
C ASP A 134 -10.34 -43.88 -8.65
N THR A 135 -9.12 -44.03 -8.12
CA THR A 135 -8.59 -43.23 -7.01
C THR A 135 -7.37 -42.42 -7.44
N VAL A 136 -7.37 -41.11 -7.17
CA VAL A 136 -6.19 -40.26 -7.43
C VAL A 136 -5.14 -40.52 -6.35
N LYS A 137 -4.01 -41.07 -6.77
CA LYS A 137 -2.91 -41.45 -5.86
C LYS A 137 -1.62 -40.68 -6.13
N HIS A 138 -1.43 -40.19 -7.36
CA HIS A 138 -0.17 -39.60 -7.78
C HIS A 138 -0.40 -38.25 -8.50
N VAL A 139 0.67 -37.47 -8.57
CA VAL A 139 0.74 -36.23 -9.34
C VAL A 139 1.90 -36.36 -10.32
N ALA A 140 1.62 -36.18 -11.60
CA ALA A 140 2.65 -36.12 -12.64
C ALA A 140 3.05 -34.67 -12.85
N VAL A 141 4.36 -34.40 -12.83
CA VAL A 141 4.94 -33.07 -13.06
C VAL A 141 5.90 -33.14 -14.24
N LEU A 142 5.62 -32.34 -15.27
CA LEU A 142 6.42 -32.21 -16.47
C LEU A 142 7.24 -30.93 -16.44
N LYS A 143 8.54 -31.13 -16.64
CA LYS A 143 9.52 -30.08 -16.87
C LYS A 143 10.04 -30.18 -18.30
N LYS A 144 10.77 -29.16 -18.73
CA LYS A 144 11.33 -29.10 -20.08
C LYS A 144 12.15 -30.35 -20.47
N ALA A 145 12.87 -30.95 -19.53
CA ALA A 145 13.80 -32.06 -19.80
C ALA A 145 13.43 -33.40 -19.14
N ALA A 146 12.47 -33.41 -18.21
CA ALA A 146 12.13 -34.61 -17.43
C ALA A 146 10.66 -34.60 -17.02
N ILE A 147 10.10 -35.80 -16.87
CA ILE A 147 8.82 -36.04 -16.22
C ILE A 147 9.07 -36.76 -14.88
N SER A 148 8.34 -36.36 -13.85
CA SER A 148 8.40 -36.98 -12.53
C SER A 148 7.02 -37.32 -12.01
N LEU A 149 6.91 -38.43 -11.30
CA LEU A 149 5.68 -38.89 -10.67
C LEU A 149 5.85 -38.89 -9.15
N HIS A 150 4.94 -38.25 -8.42
CA HIS A 150 5.00 -38.08 -6.97
C HIS A 150 3.75 -38.63 -6.29
N TYR A 151 3.90 -39.19 -5.10
CA TYR A 151 2.78 -39.63 -4.28
C TYR A 151 2.00 -38.44 -3.70
N LEU A 152 0.68 -38.44 -3.82
CA LEU A 152 -0.17 -37.35 -3.33
C LEU A 152 -0.23 -37.28 -1.79
N THR A 153 -0.01 -38.40 -1.10
CA THR A 153 -0.14 -38.49 0.37
C THR A 153 1.03 -37.88 1.12
N ASN A 154 2.25 -37.99 0.58
CA ASN A 154 3.48 -37.60 1.28
C ASN A 154 4.45 -36.77 0.40
N GLY A 155 4.14 -36.57 -0.88
CA GLY A 155 4.98 -35.82 -1.81
C GLY A 155 6.27 -36.52 -2.23
N HIS A 156 6.51 -37.76 -1.82
CA HIS A 156 7.72 -38.48 -2.22
C HIS A 156 7.68 -38.82 -3.71
N GLN A 157 8.83 -38.65 -4.35
CA GLN A 157 9.03 -39.06 -5.74
C GLN A 157 8.95 -40.58 -5.85
N LYS A 158 8.09 -41.07 -6.75
CA LYS A 158 8.02 -42.48 -7.12
C LYS A 158 9.09 -42.81 -8.16
N TRP A 159 9.12 -42.06 -9.25
CA TRP A 159 10.13 -42.15 -10.31
C TRP A 159 10.30 -40.81 -11.03
N VAL A 160 11.41 -40.67 -11.74
CA VAL A 160 11.72 -39.54 -12.61
C VAL A 160 12.40 -40.07 -13.86
N GLU A 161 11.97 -39.61 -15.02
CA GLU A 161 12.48 -40.05 -16.31
C GLU A 161 12.82 -38.86 -17.20
N ASN A 162 13.92 -38.99 -17.93
CA ASN A 162 14.35 -37.96 -18.88
C ASN A 162 13.53 -38.05 -20.15
N LEU A 163 13.14 -36.90 -20.68
CA LEU A 163 12.36 -36.84 -21.91
C LEU A 163 13.27 -37.03 -23.13
N PRO A 164 12.91 -37.92 -24.09
CA PRO A 164 13.65 -38.08 -25.33
C PRO A 164 13.73 -36.77 -26.12
N ASP A 165 14.88 -36.48 -26.73
CA ASP A 165 15.06 -35.34 -27.63
C ASP A 165 14.62 -33.98 -27.03
N SER A 166 14.79 -33.78 -25.71
CA SER A 166 14.34 -32.57 -24.99
C SER A 166 14.92 -31.24 -25.49
N ASP A 167 15.99 -31.29 -26.28
CA ASP A 167 16.61 -30.11 -26.89
C ASP A 167 15.83 -29.63 -28.14
N THR A 168 15.16 -30.54 -28.84
CA THR A 168 14.44 -30.25 -30.10
C THR A 168 12.92 -30.30 -29.92
N VAL A 169 12.42 -31.20 -29.07
CA VAL A 169 11.00 -31.37 -28.79
C VAL A 169 10.59 -30.48 -27.62
N GLN A 170 9.62 -29.60 -27.83
CA GLN A 170 9.05 -28.77 -26.76
C GLN A 170 7.90 -29.51 -26.10
N TYR A 171 8.15 -30.18 -24.99
CA TYR A 171 7.14 -30.84 -24.18
C TYR A 171 6.25 -29.82 -23.45
N GLN A 172 4.93 -29.90 -23.66
CA GLN A 172 3.98 -28.85 -23.23
C GLN A 172 2.81 -29.39 -22.39
N ALA A 173 2.44 -30.67 -22.51
CA ALA A 173 1.25 -31.21 -21.85
C ALA A 173 1.48 -32.61 -21.25
N VAL A 174 0.74 -32.89 -20.16
CA VAL A 174 0.67 -34.20 -19.51
C VAL A 174 -0.79 -34.57 -19.31
N TYR A 175 -1.13 -35.82 -19.55
CA TYR A 175 -2.48 -36.34 -19.40
C TYR A 175 -2.48 -37.76 -18.80
N SER A 176 -3.53 -38.03 -18.02
CA SER A 176 -3.86 -39.35 -17.51
C SER A 176 -5.36 -39.56 -17.72
N GLY A 177 -5.74 -40.66 -18.37
CA GLY A 177 -7.13 -41.02 -18.65
C GLY A 177 -7.76 -41.95 -17.61
N GLY A 178 -7.05 -42.27 -16.52
CA GLY A 178 -7.44 -43.31 -15.56
C GLY A 178 -7.00 -44.72 -15.96
N GLU A 179 -6.30 -44.85 -17.07
CA GLU A 179 -5.55 -46.05 -17.48
C GLU A 179 -4.22 -46.14 -16.72
N GLU A 180 -3.52 -47.28 -16.78
CA GLU A 180 -2.23 -47.48 -16.09
C GLU A 180 -1.04 -46.75 -16.76
N GLU A 181 -1.31 -45.71 -17.55
CA GLU A 181 -0.36 -44.99 -18.38
C GLU A 181 -0.49 -43.46 -18.22
N VAL A 182 0.63 -42.75 -18.35
CA VAL A 182 0.69 -41.29 -18.40
C VAL A 182 1.19 -40.86 -19.77
N TYR A 183 0.44 -39.99 -20.43
CA TYR A 183 0.78 -39.48 -21.74
C TYR A 183 1.45 -38.12 -21.62
N VAL A 184 2.60 -37.96 -22.27
CA VAL A 184 3.34 -36.72 -22.41
C VAL A 184 3.34 -36.30 -23.85
N LEU A 185 3.10 -35.01 -24.08
CA LEU A 185 3.10 -34.46 -25.42
C LEU A 185 4.18 -33.42 -25.62
N GLY A 186 4.87 -33.52 -26.74
CA GLY A 186 5.81 -32.53 -27.21
C GLY A 186 5.56 -32.10 -28.64
N VAL A 187 5.90 -30.85 -28.94
CA VAL A 187 5.75 -30.26 -30.26
C VAL A 187 7.12 -29.82 -30.73
N VAL A 188 7.49 -30.26 -31.93
CA VAL A 188 8.60 -29.69 -32.69
C VAL A 188 8.00 -28.64 -33.62
N PRO A 189 8.30 -27.35 -33.43
CA PRO A 189 7.71 -26.27 -34.21
C PRO A 189 7.84 -26.52 -35.72
N ASN A 190 6.73 -26.42 -36.46
CA ASN A 190 6.65 -26.59 -37.91
C ASN A 190 7.11 -27.96 -38.46
N SER A 191 7.21 -29.00 -37.63
CA SER A 191 7.67 -30.32 -38.08
C SER A 191 6.71 -31.43 -37.69
N HIS A 192 6.67 -31.77 -36.41
CA HIS A 192 5.87 -32.86 -35.92
C HIS A 192 5.60 -32.73 -34.43
N LEU A 193 4.68 -33.54 -33.92
CA LEU A 193 4.23 -33.64 -32.56
C LEU A 193 4.54 -35.06 -32.11
N THR A 194 5.13 -35.17 -30.93
CA THR A 194 5.61 -36.42 -30.34
C THR A 194 4.75 -36.73 -29.11
N ILE A 195 4.17 -37.92 -29.09
CA ILE A 195 3.37 -38.44 -27.98
C ILE A 195 4.14 -39.59 -27.36
N ILE A 196 4.30 -39.57 -26.04
CA ILE A 196 5.00 -40.61 -25.29
C ILE A 196 4.10 -41.11 -24.18
N ALA A 197 3.87 -42.41 -24.11
CA ALA A 197 3.16 -43.08 -23.02
C ALA A 197 4.18 -43.69 -22.05
N TYR A 198 4.07 -43.33 -20.77
CA TYR A 198 4.90 -43.82 -19.68
C TYR A 198 4.10 -44.75 -18.78
N SER A 199 4.70 -45.87 -18.38
CA SER A 199 4.13 -46.78 -17.38
C SER A 199 4.04 -46.12 -16.01
N LEU A 200 2.89 -46.25 -15.35
CA LEU A 200 2.73 -45.76 -13.99
C LEU A 200 3.55 -46.52 -12.95
N GLU A 201 3.86 -47.80 -13.19
CA GLU A 201 4.59 -48.63 -12.23
C GLU A 201 6.06 -48.21 -12.17
N ASP A 202 6.74 -48.28 -13.31
CA ASP A 202 8.21 -48.22 -13.37
C ASP A 202 8.74 -47.03 -14.17
N GLY A 203 7.89 -46.23 -14.81
CA GLY A 203 8.30 -45.09 -15.63
C GLY A 203 8.85 -45.46 -17.01
N GLU A 204 8.82 -46.74 -17.41
CA GLU A 204 9.29 -47.12 -18.75
C GLU A 204 8.39 -46.55 -19.86
N ILE A 205 9.00 -46.21 -21.01
CA ILE A 205 8.28 -45.77 -22.20
C ILE A 205 7.60 -46.96 -22.85
N ILE A 206 6.26 -46.98 -22.83
CA ILE A 206 5.43 -48.05 -23.43
C ILE A 206 5.29 -47.81 -24.93
N LYS A 207 5.03 -46.55 -25.32
CA LYS A 207 4.72 -46.19 -26.71
C LYS A 207 5.21 -44.78 -27.04
N GLN A 208 5.76 -44.61 -28.23
CA GLN A 208 6.11 -43.30 -28.80
C GLN A 208 5.53 -43.18 -30.21
N VAL A 209 4.82 -42.08 -30.48
CA VAL A 209 4.19 -41.79 -31.77
C VAL A 209 4.58 -40.38 -32.22
N THR A 210 4.95 -40.23 -33.49
CA THR A 210 5.30 -38.93 -34.11
C THR A 210 4.31 -38.56 -35.21
N TRP A 211 3.83 -37.32 -35.20
CA TRP A 211 2.74 -36.82 -36.04
C TRP A 211 3.10 -35.49 -36.72
N SER A 212 2.89 -35.28 -38.01
CA SER A 212 3.45 -34.14 -38.77
C SER A 212 2.84 -32.73 -38.57
N ARG A 213 2.03 -32.46 -37.54
CA ARG A 213 1.21 -31.22 -37.45
C ARG A 213 1.06 -30.68 -36.04
N THR A 214 0.88 -29.36 -35.97
CA THR A 214 1.04 -28.56 -34.76
C THR A 214 -0.29 -27.89 -34.43
N LEU A 215 -0.95 -28.32 -33.34
CA LEU A 215 -1.99 -27.64 -32.52
C LEU A 215 -3.16 -28.58 -32.20
N CYS A 216 -3.24 -29.15 -30.98
CA CYS A 216 -4.24 -30.18 -30.68
C CYS A 216 -4.85 -30.16 -29.26
N VAL A 217 -6.01 -30.78 -29.03
CA VAL A 217 -6.69 -30.97 -27.72
C VAL A 217 -7.38 -32.31 -27.61
N VAL A 218 -7.42 -32.95 -26.44
CA VAL A 218 -8.21 -34.18 -26.27
C VAL A 218 -9.63 -33.94 -25.83
N VAL A 219 -10.52 -34.67 -26.49
CA VAL A 219 -11.96 -34.72 -26.30
C VAL A 219 -12.38 -36.19 -26.16
N GLY A 220 -13.38 -36.50 -25.34
CA GLY A 220 -13.89 -37.86 -25.21
C GLY A 220 -12.88 -38.90 -24.68
N HIS A 221 -13.00 -40.15 -25.14
CA HIS A 221 -12.12 -41.29 -24.80
C HIS A 221 -10.73 -41.18 -25.45
N GLY A 222 -9.97 -40.14 -25.11
CA GLY A 222 -8.62 -39.94 -25.62
C GLY A 222 -8.58 -39.61 -27.10
N VAL A 223 -9.49 -38.78 -27.63
CA VAL A 223 -9.50 -38.34 -29.05
C VAL A 223 -8.81 -36.98 -29.20
N LEU A 224 -7.62 -36.95 -29.83
CA LEU A 224 -6.90 -35.76 -30.28
C LEU A 224 -7.66 -35.01 -31.39
N MET A 225 -7.94 -33.76 -31.13
CA MET A 225 -8.51 -32.81 -32.08
C MET A 225 -7.51 -31.72 -32.37
N CYS A 226 -7.02 -31.64 -33.60
CA CYS A 226 -6.09 -30.61 -34.02
C CYS A 226 -6.76 -29.55 -34.87
N VAL A 227 -6.43 -28.27 -34.66
CA VAL A 227 -6.87 -27.19 -35.54
C VAL A 227 -5.72 -26.75 -36.41
N ASP A 228 -5.90 -26.82 -37.73
CA ASP A 228 -4.95 -26.27 -38.68
C ASP A 228 -5.52 -24.97 -39.27
N THR A 229 -4.88 -23.85 -38.95
CA THR A 229 -5.28 -22.52 -39.43
C THR A 229 -4.98 -22.32 -40.91
N ALA A 230 -3.98 -23.03 -41.46
CA ALA A 230 -3.62 -22.91 -42.87
C ALA A 230 -4.63 -23.63 -43.77
N THR A 231 -5.21 -24.75 -43.30
CA THR A 231 -6.22 -25.51 -44.07
C THR A 231 -7.65 -25.24 -43.63
N LEU A 232 -7.88 -24.43 -42.59
CA LEU A 232 -9.20 -24.16 -41.99
C LEU A 232 -9.99 -25.44 -41.67
N ALA A 233 -9.29 -26.48 -41.21
CA ALA A 233 -9.87 -27.81 -40.96
C ALA A 233 -9.59 -28.28 -39.53
N LEU A 234 -10.56 -29.02 -38.97
CA LEU A 234 -10.41 -29.79 -37.74
C LEU A 234 -10.02 -31.23 -38.10
N TYR A 235 -8.91 -31.71 -37.55
CA TYR A 235 -8.47 -33.10 -37.68
C TYR A 235 -8.78 -33.86 -36.40
N VAL A 236 -9.27 -35.10 -36.51
CA VAL A 236 -9.72 -35.93 -35.39
C VAL A 236 -9.00 -37.28 -35.44
N ASP A 237 -8.25 -37.62 -34.39
CA ASP A 237 -7.60 -38.92 -34.16
C ASP A 237 -7.43 -39.15 -32.64
N THR A 238 -6.67 -40.10 -32.11
CA THR A 238 -6.56 -40.40 -30.66
C THR A 238 -5.30 -39.84 -29.94
N LEU A 239 -5.47 -39.07 -28.82
CA LEU A 239 -4.58 -38.51 -27.74
C LEU A 239 -3.75 -37.19 -27.95
N VAL A 240 -3.39 -36.26 -26.99
CA VAL A 240 -3.94 -34.96 -26.37
C VAL A 240 -3.02 -33.71 -26.61
N CYS A 241 -3.45 -32.43 -26.59
CA CYS A 241 -2.65 -31.23 -26.11
C CYS A 241 -3.53 -30.07 -25.54
N ASN A 242 -2.98 -28.91 -25.11
CA ASN A 242 -3.68 -27.61 -25.17
C ASN A 242 -2.68 -26.42 -25.12
N ARG A 243 -3.10 -25.31 -25.77
CA ARG A 243 -2.59 -23.91 -25.84
C ARG A 243 -1.34 -23.57 -26.67
N LEU A 244 -1.58 -22.97 -27.85
CA LEU A 244 -1.04 -21.65 -28.28
C LEU A 244 -1.72 -21.16 -29.58
N TYR A 245 -2.28 -19.93 -29.57
CA TYR A 245 -2.86 -19.15 -30.68
C TYR A 245 -4.11 -19.65 -31.43
N ILE A 246 -4.94 -18.66 -31.81
CA ILE A 246 -6.30 -18.75 -32.33
C ILE A 246 -6.35 -19.59 -33.61
N PRO A 247 -7.31 -20.53 -33.72
CA PRO A 247 -8.43 -20.80 -32.81
C PRO A 247 -8.06 -21.69 -31.62
N VAL A 248 -8.70 -21.47 -30.45
CA VAL A 248 -8.42 -22.18 -29.18
C VAL A 248 -9.46 -23.27 -28.93
N LEU A 249 -9.02 -24.48 -28.59
CA LEU A 249 -9.87 -25.59 -28.18
C LEU A 249 -9.87 -25.73 -26.64
N VAL A 250 -11.05 -25.92 -26.04
CA VAL A 250 -11.20 -26.10 -24.60
C VAL A 250 -12.09 -27.32 -24.34
N SER A 251 -11.51 -28.38 -23.77
CA SER A 251 -12.22 -29.56 -23.29
C SER A 251 -12.33 -29.58 -21.77
N SER A 252 -13.22 -30.41 -21.24
CA SER A 252 -13.46 -30.53 -19.79
C SER A 252 -13.31 -31.98 -19.33
N GLN A 253 -12.51 -32.19 -18.29
CA GLN A 253 -12.34 -33.47 -17.60
C GLN A 253 -12.75 -33.29 -16.13
N PRO A 254 -14.02 -33.59 -15.77
CA PRO A 254 -14.52 -33.37 -14.41
C PRO A 254 -13.82 -34.23 -13.34
N HIS A 255 -13.34 -35.41 -13.72
CA HIS A 255 -12.66 -36.34 -12.82
C HIS A 255 -11.38 -36.87 -13.49
N PRO A 256 -10.19 -36.76 -12.87
CA PRO A 256 -8.93 -37.23 -13.47
C PRO A 256 -8.90 -38.73 -13.81
N ALA A 257 -9.71 -39.54 -13.13
CA ALA A 257 -9.83 -40.97 -13.40
C ALA A 257 -10.79 -41.34 -14.55
N ARG A 258 -11.50 -40.36 -15.11
CA ARG A 258 -12.46 -40.58 -16.20
C ARG A 258 -11.98 -39.88 -17.45
N SER A 259 -12.40 -40.39 -18.60
CA SER A 259 -12.17 -39.72 -19.87
C SER A 259 -12.85 -38.34 -19.90
N PRO A 260 -12.24 -37.35 -20.58
CA PRO A 260 -12.86 -36.07 -20.88
C PRO A 260 -14.23 -36.21 -21.53
N ILE A 261 -15.05 -35.18 -21.38
CA ILE A 261 -16.39 -35.16 -21.98
C ILE A 261 -16.25 -34.99 -23.51
N SER A 262 -17.22 -35.50 -24.27
CA SER A 262 -17.26 -35.37 -25.72
C SER A 262 -17.67 -33.97 -26.22
N GLU A 263 -18.25 -33.13 -25.36
CA GLU A 263 -18.50 -31.72 -25.66
C GLU A 263 -17.28 -30.85 -25.36
N PHE A 264 -17.00 -29.90 -26.24
CA PHE A 264 -15.86 -28.99 -26.15
C PHE A 264 -16.16 -27.63 -26.80
N PHE A 265 -15.43 -26.60 -26.39
CA PHE A 265 -15.53 -25.27 -26.97
C PHE A 265 -14.43 -25.03 -27.99
N LEU A 266 -14.79 -24.37 -29.09
CA LEU A 266 -13.86 -23.83 -30.09
C LEU A 266 -14.00 -22.30 -30.12
N GLN A 267 -12.92 -21.60 -29.85
CA GLN A 267 -12.82 -20.15 -29.97
C GLN A 267 -12.34 -19.78 -31.37
N LEU A 268 -13.23 -19.27 -32.22
CA LEU A 268 -12.92 -18.88 -33.59
C LEU A 268 -12.33 -17.45 -33.68
N GLY A 269 -12.69 -16.59 -32.72
CA GLY A 269 -12.20 -15.23 -32.59
C GLY A 269 -12.26 -14.74 -31.13
N PRO A 270 -11.78 -13.53 -30.82
CA PRO A 270 -11.77 -13.01 -29.45
C PRO A 270 -13.16 -13.04 -28.80
N ASP A 271 -14.20 -12.69 -29.56
CA ASP A 271 -15.59 -12.63 -29.09
C ASP A 271 -16.48 -13.70 -29.74
N HIS A 272 -15.91 -14.78 -30.29
CA HIS A 272 -16.69 -15.81 -30.99
C HIS A 272 -16.31 -17.21 -30.52
N HIS A 273 -17.26 -17.87 -29.83
CA HIS A 273 -17.08 -19.21 -29.28
C HIS A 273 -18.20 -20.13 -29.76
N VAL A 274 -17.87 -21.36 -30.11
CA VAL A 274 -18.82 -22.38 -30.55
C VAL A 274 -18.70 -23.61 -29.66
N LEU A 275 -19.82 -24.11 -29.14
CA LEU A 275 -19.89 -25.39 -28.45
C LEU A 275 -20.13 -26.49 -29.48
N LEU A 276 -19.22 -27.46 -29.51
CA LEU A 276 -19.23 -28.61 -30.41
C LEU A 276 -19.32 -29.91 -29.60
N GLN A 277 -19.82 -30.97 -30.22
CA GLN A 277 -19.86 -32.31 -29.64
C GLN A 277 -19.22 -33.31 -30.59
N LEU A 278 -18.35 -34.16 -30.04
CA LEU A 278 -17.84 -35.35 -30.71
C LEU A 278 -18.85 -36.50 -30.56
N ASN A 279 -19.33 -37.03 -31.67
CA ASN A 279 -20.28 -38.14 -31.66
C ASN A 279 -19.58 -39.45 -31.26
N ALA A 280 -20.38 -40.45 -30.85
CA ALA A 280 -19.91 -41.76 -30.40
C ALA A 280 -19.03 -42.50 -31.42
N ASP A 281 -19.16 -42.16 -32.70
CA ASP A 281 -18.38 -42.74 -33.79
C ASP A 281 -16.90 -42.27 -33.78
N GLY A 282 -16.54 -41.28 -32.96
CA GLY A 282 -15.17 -40.80 -32.78
C GLY A 282 -14.63 -39.89 -33.87
N TYR A 283 -15.34 -39.71 -35.00
CA TYR A 283 -14.88 -38.92 -36.15
C TYR A 283 -15.81 -37.78 -36.57
N THR A 284 -17.08 -37.80 -36.17
CA THR A 284 -18.07 -36.79 -36.59
C THR A 284 -18.29 -35.74 -35.49
N ILE A 285 -18.28 -34.46 -35.88
CA ILE A 285 -18.46 -33.31 -34.98
C ILE A 285 -19.79 -32.62 -35.30
N ALA A 286 -20.62 -32.40 -34.28
CA ALA A 286 -21.87 -31.67 -34.40
C ALA A 286 -21.80 -30.31 -33.67
N PRO A 287 -22.23 -29.19 -34.30
CA PRO A 287 -22.36 -27.93 -33.60
C PRO A 287 -23.60 -27.93 -32.70
N LEU A 288 -23.41 -27.64 -31.42
CA LEU A 288 -24.49 -27.58 -30.44
C LEU A 288 -25.03 -26.16 -30.27
N ARG A 289 -24.13 -25.18 -30.09
CA ARG A 289 -24.50 -23.76 -29.88
C ARG A 289 -23.41 -22.83 -30.38
N ASP A 290 -23.82 -21.69 -30.94
CA ASP A 290 -22.94 -20.60 -31.32
C ASP A 290 -23.13 -19.42 -30.35
N PHE A 291 -22.02 -18.88 -29.83
CA PHE A 291 -21.99 -17.76 -28.90
C PHE A 291 -21.27 -16.58 -29.58
N GLN A 292 -22.08 -15.57 -29.95
CA GLN A 292 -21.63 -14.28 -30.48
C GLN A 292 -22.06 -13.15 -29.53
N PRO A 293 -21.40 -13.01 -28.37
CA PRO A 293 -21.67 -11.91 -27.46
C PRO A 293 -21.38 -10.55 -28.11
N SER A 294 -22.28 -9.60 -27.90
CA SER A 294 -22.19 -8.23 -28.43
C SER A 294 -21.37 -7.26 -27.57
N ASP A 295 -20.93 -7.68 -26.37
CA ASP A 295 -20.32 -6.82 -25.35
C ASP A 295 -18.94 -7.31 -24.89
N VAL A 296 -18.12 -6.35 -24.47
CA VAL A 296 -16.75 -6.52 -23.96
C VAL A 296 -16.71 -7.52 -22.80
N PHE A 297 -16.02 -8.64 -22.99
CA PHE A 297 -15.91 -9.69 -21.97
C PHE A 297 -14.95 -9.32 -20.82
N PRO A 298 -15.25 -9.72 -19.58
CA PRO A 298 -14.28 -9.69 -18.50
C PRO A 298 -13.11 -10.64 -18.80
N PRO A 299 -11.88 -10.31 -18.37
CA PRO A 299 -10.69 -11.08 -18.70
C PRO A 299 -10.70 -12.52 -18.16
N GLN A 300 -11.37 -12.77 -17.02
CA GLN A 300 -11.50 -14.13 -16.45
C GLN A 300 -12.84 -14.34 -15.76
N LEU A 301 -13.36 -15.56 -15.88
CA LEU A 301 -14.64 -15.99 -15.32
C LEU A 301 -14.54 -17.42 -14.79
N TYR A 302 -15.00 -17.63 -13.55
CA TYR A 302 -15.03 -18.94 -12.90
C TYR A 302 -16.46 -19.28 -12.47
N VAL A 303 -16.96 -20.44 -12.86
CA VAL A 303 -18.35 -20.88 -12.59
C VAL A 303 -18.37 -22.01 -11.57
N HIS A 304 -19.31 -21.92 -10.63
CA HIS A 304 -19.66 -22.99 -9.72
C HIS A 304 -21.13 -23.35 -9.86
N ALA A 305 -21.41 -24.54 -10.39
CA ALA A 305 -22.75 -25.10 -10.47
C ALA A 305 -23.05 -25.96 -9.23
N PHE A 306 -24.28 -25.88 -8.73
CA PHE A 306 -24.77 -26.66 -7.59
C PHE A 306 -26.22 -27.08 -7.81
N LEU A 307 -26.63 -28.21 -7.22
CA LEU A 307 -28.02 -28.66 -7.28
C LEU A 307 -28.86 -27.94 -6.22
N LYS A 308 -30.01 -27.38 -6.61
CA LYS A 308 -30.98 -26.80 -5.69
C LYS A 308 -31.82 -27.92 -5.06
N LYS A 309 -32.59 -27.56 -4.03
CA LYS A 309 -33.55 -28.47 -3.37
C LYS A 309 -34.65 -28.98 -4.31
N ASP A 310 -34.94 -28.23 -5.36
CA ASP A 310 -35.97 -28.54 -6.36
C ASP A 310 -35.38 -29.28 -7.58
N ASP A 311 -34.21 -29.92 -7.42
CA ASP A 311 -33.42 -30.59 -8.47
C ASP A 311 -32.98 -29.74 -9.66
N SER A 312 -33.34 -28.45 -9.68
CA SER A 312 -32.85 -27.50 -10.68
C SER A 312 -31.40 -27.09 -10.41
N VAL A 313 -30.66 -26.81 -11.48
CA VAL A 313 -29.26 -26.36 -11.36
C VAL A 313 -29.22 -24.87 -11.02
N GLY A 314 -28.52 -24.54 -9.95
CA GLY A 314 -28.10 -23.18 -9.61
C GLY A 314 -26.66 -22.94 -9.99
N TYR A 315 -26.29 -21.67 -10.19
CA TYR A 315 -24.90 -21.31 -10.43
C TYR A 315 -24.48 -20.05 -9.68
N ARG A 316 -23.18 -19.97 -9.40
CA ARG A 316 -22.47 -18.79 -8.91
C ARG A 316 -21.29 -18.52 -9.82
N VAL A 317 -20.97 -17.26 -10.01
CA VAL A 317 -19.89 -16.82 -10.91
C VAL A 317 -18.97 -15.88 -10.16
N LEU A 318 -17.67 -16.16 -10.21
CA LEU A 318 -16.63 -15.20 -9.85
C LEU A 318 -16.14 -14.54 -11.13
N VAL A 319 -16.30 -13.23 -11.21
CA VAL A 319 -15.85 -12.40 -12.34
C VAL A 319 -14.68 -11.55 -11.88
N GLN A 320 -13.58 -11.60 -12.63
CA GLN A 320 -12.46 -10.70 -12.45
C GLN A 320 -12.44 -9.70 -13.60
N THR A 321 -12.43 -8.42 -13.26
CA THR A 321 -12.41 -7.31 -14.22
C THR A 321 -10.97 -6.87 -14.52
N GLN A 322 -10.79 -6.06 -15.58
CA GLN A 322 -9.47 -5.56 -15.99
C GLN A 322 -8.79 -4.70 -14.92
N ASP A 323 -9.58 -3.97 -14.14
CA ASP A 323 -9.14 -3.12 -13.03
C ASP A 323 -8.91 -3.88 -11.71
N HIS A 324 -8.78 -5.21 -11.78
CA HIS A 324 -8.52 -6.14 -10.68
C HIS A 324 -9.64 -6.18 -9.62
N ALA A 325 -10.87 -5.81 -9.95
CA ALA A 325 -12.00 -6.04 -9.06
C ALA A 325 -12.49 -7.50 -9.18
N LEU A 326 -12.80 -8.12 -8.04
CA LEU A 326 -13.41 -9.44 -7.96
C LEU A 326 -14.87 -9.28 -7.56
N THR A 327 -15.78 -9.70 -8.43
CA THR A 327 -17.23 -9.65 -8.20
C THR A 327 -17.78 -11.05 -8.14
N PHE A 328 -18.50 -11.37 -7.05
CA PHE A 328 -19.17 -12.65 -6.89
C PHE A 328 -20.67 -12.51 -7.12
N ILE A 329 -21.19 -13.24 -8.11
CA ILE A 329 -22.56 -13.14 -8.60
C ILE A 329 -23.30 -14.45 -8.35
N GLN A 330 -24.52 -14.36 -7.82
CA GLN A 330 -25.41 -15.50 -7.60
C GLN A 330 -26.66 -15.37 -8.49
N GLN A 331 -27.12 -16.48 -9.07
CA GLN A 331 -28.37 -16.53 -9.85
C GLN A 331 -29.56 -15.93 -9.08
N PRO A 332 -30.39 -15.04 -9.66
CA PRO A 332 -30.50 -14.71 -11.10
C PRO A 332 -29.66 -13.51 -11.58
N GLY A 333 -28.55 -13.16 -10.91
CA GLY A 333 -27.69 -12.04 -11.29
C GLY A 333 -27.41 -11.06 -10.14
N ARG A 334 -27.72 -11.44 -8.89
CA ARG A 334 -27.45 -10.63 -7.71
C ARG A 334 -25.97 -10.65 -7.38
N VAL A 335 -25.35 -9.46 -7.29
CA VAL A 335 -24.00 -9.31 -6.73
C VAL A 335 -24.07 -9.59 -5.23
N VAL A 336 -23.32 -10.59 -4.77
CA VAL A 336 -23.23 -10.95 -3.35
C VAL A 336 -22.22 -10.06 -2.66
N TRP A 337 -21.03 -9.91 -3.25
CA TRP A 337 -19.97 -9.04 -2.78
C TRP A 337 -19.04 -8.63 -3.93
N THR A 338 -18.35 -7.51 -3.74
CA THR A 338 -17.29 -7.02 -4.63
C THR A 338 -16.07 -6.70 -3.78
N ARG A 339 -14.89 -7.13 -4.23
CA ARG A 339 -13.60 -6.85 -3.60
C ARG A 339 -12.70 -6.10 -4.57
N GLU A 340 -12.04 -5.07 -4.07
CA GLU A 340 -11.18 -4.19 -4.85
C GLU A 340 -9.70 -4.57 -4.64
N GLU A 341 -9.24 -5.61 -5.33
CA GLU A 341 -7.88 -6.16 -5.13
C GLU A 341 -6.77 -5.31 -5.78
N ALA A 342 -7.12 -4.24 -6.51
CA ALA A 342 -6.17 -3.22 -6.98
C ALA A 342 -5.42 -2.55 -5.82
N LEU A 343 -6.04 -2.45 -4.63
CA LEU A 343 -5.42 -1.86 -3.42
C LEU A 343 -4.27 -2.68 -2.83
N ALA A 344 -4.04 -3.90 -3.33
CA ALA A 344 -2.87 -4.71 -2.98
C ALA A 344 -1.52 -4.12 -3.48
N ASP A 345 -1.55 -3.15 -4.40
CA ASP A 345 -0.35 -2.50 -4.94
C ASP A 345 -0.52 -0.98 -5.05
N VAL A 346 -0.55 -0.34 -3.88
CA VAL A 346 -0.51 1.12 -3.78
C VAL A 346 0.89 1.63 -4.17
N VAL A 347 0.93 2.65 -5.03
CA VAL A 347 2.18 3.27 -5.48
C VAL A 347 2.43 4.59 -4.74
N THR A 348 1.40 5.42 -4.62
CA THR A 348 1.48 6.71 -3.93
C THR A 348 0.15 7.01 -3.27
N MET A 349 0.19 7.76 -2.17
CA MET A 349 -0.99 8.25 -1.49
C MET A 349 -0.79 9.65 -0.93
N GLU A 350 -1.87 10.38 -0.74
CA GLU A 350 -1.91 11.66 -0.03
C GLU A 350 -3.13 11.72 0.88
N MET A 351 -3.03 12.43 2.00
CA MET A 351 -4.17 12.76 2.86
C MET A 351 -4.62 14.19 2.61
N VAL A 352 -5.88 14.35 2.23
CA VAL A 352 -6.52 15.65 1.97
C VAL A 352 -7.54 15.92 3.07
N ASP A 353 -7.52 17.15 3.58
CA ASP A 353 -8.52 17.60 4.56
C ASP A 353 -9.95 17.53 3.97
N LEU A 354 -10.91 17.23 4.83
CA LEU A 354 -12.33 17.25 4.47
C LEU A 354 -12.83 18.68 4.23
N PRO A 355 -13.96 18.85 3.51
CA PRO A 355 -14.54 20.17 3.30
C PRO A 355 -15.01 20.79 4.62
N LEU A 356 -15.02 22.13 4.64
CA LEU A 356 -15.48 22.92 5.80
C LEU A 356 -16.96 22.61 6.11
N THR A 357 -17.32 22.71 7.38
CA THR A 357 -18.73 22.66 7.79
C THR A 357 -19.47 23.90 7.29
N GLY A 358 -20.80 23.83 7.15
CA GLY A 358 -21.60 24.97 6.71
C GLY A 358 -21.40 26.22 7.58
N THR A 359 -21.23 26.05 8.89
CA THR A 359 -20.93 27.15 9.83
C THR A 359 -19.54 27.75 9.62
N GLN A 360 -18.53 26.94 9.34
CA GLN A 360 -17.17 27.42 9.03
C GLN A 360 -17.13 28.15 7.68
N ALA A 361 -17.87 27.66 6.68
CA ALA A 361 -17.98 28.33 5.38
C ALA A 361 -18.66 29.71 5.50
N GLU A 362 -19.67 29.86 6.35
CA GLU A 362 -20.28 31.16 6.66
C GLU A 362 -19.30 32.12 7.35
N LEU A 363 -18.46 31.60 8.26
CA LEU A 363 -17.40 32.39 8.91
C LEU A 363 -16.37 32.89 7.89
N GLU A 364 -15.92 32.04 6.96
CA GLU A 364 -15.02 32.47 5.88
C GLU A 364 -15.70 33.54 5.00
N GLY A 365 -17.00 33.35 4.73
CA GLY A 365 -17.83 34.33 4.04
C GLY A 365 -17.95 35.68 4.76
N GLU A 366 -17.98 35.70 6.10
CA GLU A 366 -18.01 36.92 6.94
C GLU A 366 -16.77 37.78 6.69
N PHE A 367 -15.57 37.17 6.78
CA PHE A 367 -14.29 37.87 6.76
C PHE A 367 -13.61 37.98 5.37
N GLY A 368 -13.99 37.14 4.40
CA GLY A 368 -13.27 37.02 3.13
C GLY A 368 -13.55 38.10 2.08
N LYS A 369 -14.71 38.78 2.13
CA LYS A 369 -15.05 39.85 1.17
C LYS A 369 -14.70 41.21 1.76
N LYS A 370 -13.74 41.92 1.12
CA LYS A 370 -13.48 43.34 1.38
C LYS A 370 -14.78 44.12 1.12
N ALA A 371 -15.45 44.53 2.19
CA ALA A 371 -16.61 45.40 2.10
C ALA A 371 -16.16 46.85 1.92
N ASP A 372 -16.91 47.64 1.15
CA ASP A 372 -16.66 49.07 0.94
C ASP A 372 -17.02 49.86 2.22
N GLY A 373 -16.09 49.88 3.18
CA GLY A 373 -16.18 50.66 4.41
C GLY A 373 -16.49 49.86 5.68
N LEU A 374 -16.30 50.51 6.83
CA LEU A 374 -16.45 49.89 8.17
C LEU A 374 -17.91 49.56 8.51
N PHE A 375 -18.87 50.42 8.14
CA PHE A 375 -20.28 50.22 8.50
C PHE A 375 -20.91 48.98 7.83
N PRO A 376 -20.73 48.75 6.50
CA PRO A 376 -21.16 47.50 5.88
C PRO A 376 -20.51 46.25 6.48
N MET A 377 -19.26 46.34 6.92
CA MET A 377 -18.57 45.23 7.59
C MET A 377 -19.22 44.87 8.94
N VAL A 378 -19.56 45.88 9.75
CA VAL A 378 -20.27 45.67 11.02
C VAL A 378 -21.68 45.11 10.78
N LEU A 379 -22.42 45.65 9.81
CA LEU A 379 -23.77 45.16 9.49
C LEU A 379 -23.73 43.70 9.01
N LYS A 380 -22.75 43.35 8.17
CA LYS A 380 -22.54 41.98 7.69
C LYS A 380 -22.21 41.02 8.84
N ARG A 381 -21.33 41.43 9.75
CA ARG A 381 -21.00 40.66 10.97
C ARG A 381 -22.22 40.44 11.86
N LEU A 382 -22.99 41.49 12.13
CA LEU A 382 -24.24 41.38 12.90
C LEU A 382 -25.25 40.45 12.21
N SER A 383 -25.40 40.57 10.89
CA SER A 383 -26.27 39.67 10.11
C SER A 383 -25.84 38.21 10.22
N SER A 384 -24.54 37.91 10.09
CA SER A 384 -24.02 36.54 10.24
C SER A 384 -24.24 35.99 11.65
N GLN A 385 -23.99 36.80 12.69
CA GLN A 385 -24.24 36.41 14.08
C GLN A 385 -25.72 36.15 14.37
N VAL A 386 -26.63 36.92 13.77
CA VAL A 386 -28.08 36.68 13.89
C VAL A 386 -28.48 35.37 13.20
N ILE A 387 -27.92 35.06 12.02
CA ILE A 387 -28.15 33.78 11.33
C ILE A 387 -27.67 32.61 12.20
N LEU A 388 -26.46 32.69 12.76
CA LEU A 388 -25.93 31.70 13.69
C LEU A 388 -26.80 31.54 14.95
N LEU A 389 -27.29 32.65 15.52
CA LEU A 389 -28.20 32.61 16.67
C LEU A 389 -29.54 31.94 16.33
N GLN A 390 -30.12 32.23 15.17
CA GLN A 390 -31.33 31.58 14.68
C GLN A 390 -31.12 30.07 14.50
N ALA A 391 -30.00 29.67 13.90
CA ALA A 391 -29.63 28.27 13.76
C ALA A 391 -29.46 27.57 15.12
N TRP A 392 -28.81 28.23 16.08
CA TRP A 392 -28.63 27.70 17.44
C TRP A 392 -29.96 27.54 18.19
N LEU A 393 -30.86 28.52 18.11
CA LEU A 393 -32.20 28.44 18.69
C LEU A 393 -33.03 27.31 18.06
N ALA A 394 -32.96 27.16 16.73
CA ALA A 394 -33.62 26.05 16.03
C ALA A 394 -33.06 24.68 16.47
N HIS A 395 -31.73 24.58 16.65
CA HIS A 395 -31.09 23.36 17.14
C HIS A 395 -31.50 23.02 18.58
N LEU A 396 -31.55 24.00 19.48
CA LEU A 396 -32.06 23.80 20.84
C LEU A 396 -33.52 23.34 20.85
N TRP A 397 -34.36 23.94 20.00
CA TRP A 397 -35.75 23.54 19.86
C TRP A 397 -35.87 22.09 19.37
N LYS A 398 -35.02 21.69 18.41
CA LYS A 398 -34.92 20.32 17.91
C LYS A 398 -34.47 19.35 19.01
N LEU A 399 -33.42 19.66 19.76
CA LEU A 399 -32.95 18.84 20.89
C LEU A 399 -34.04 18.66 21.96
N PHE A 400 -34.76 19.73 22.32
CA PHE A 400 -35.87 19.65 23.26
C PHE A 400 -37.02 18.77 22.75
N TYR A 401 -37.30 18.81 21.45
CA TYR A 401 -38.32 17.99 20.82
C TYR A 401 -37.90 16.52 20.70
N GLU A 402 -36.63 16.24 20.38
CA GLU A 402 -36.05 14.89 20.29
C GLU A 402 -35.91 14.23 21.66
N ALA A 403 -35.54 14.98 22.71
CA ALA A 403 -35.53 14.48 24.09
C ALA A 403 -36.92 14.01 24.58
N ARG A 404 -38.00 14.43 23.90
CA ARG A 404 -39.39 14.02 24.16
C ARG A 404 -39.81 12.75 23.41
N LYS A 405 -39.01 12.23 22.47
CA LYS A 405 -39.26 10.96 21.78
C LYS A 405 -38.45 9.82 22.43
N PRO A 406 -39.01 8.61 22.59
CA PRO A 406 -38.23 7.45 23.02
C PRO A 406 -37.14 7.13 21.99
N HIS A 407 -35.92 6.87 22.47
CA HIS A 407 -34.72 6.64 21.67
C HIS A 407 -34.90 5.47 20.69
N GLY A 408 -35.13 5.78 19.41
CA GLY A 408 -34.81 4.88 18.30
C GLY A 408 -33.38 5.15 17.86
N GLN A 409 -32.54 4.11 17.76
CA GLN A 409 -31.18 4.22 17.22
C GLN A 409 -31.23 4.64 15.75
N VAL A 410 -31.14 5.95 15.49
CA VAL A 410 -30.90 6.46 14.13
C VAL A 410 -29.41 6.28 13.85
N LYS A 411 -29.07 5.25 13.05
CA LYS A 411 -27.77 5.18 12.40
C LYS A 411 -27.74 6.28 11.34
N ASN A 412 -26.99 7.35 11.58
CA ASN A 412 -26.67 8.31 10.53
C ASN A 412 -25.78 7.60 9.51
N GLU A 413 -26.33 7.22 8.36
CA GLU A 413 -25.52 6.74 7.24
C GLU A 413 -24.61 7.88 6.77
N VAL A 414 -23.30 7.65 6.81
CA VAL A 414 -22.30 8.62 6.34
C VAL A 414 -22.35 8.64 4.82
N THR A 415 -22.85 9.73 4.24
CA THR A 415 -22.86 9.95 2.79
C THR A 415 -21.75 10.92 2.40
N ILE A 416 -21.24 10.79 1.17
CA ILE A 416 -20.14 11.64 0.65
C ILE A 416 -20.51 13.13 0.74
N GLU A 417 -21.80 13.47 0.60
CA GLU A 417 -22.31 14.84 0.60
C GLU A 417 -22.42 15.46 2.01
N THR A 418 -22.46 14.62 3.06
CA THR A 418 -22.56 15.09 4.45
C THR A 418 -21.21 15.08 5.17
N LEU A 419 -20.17 14.57 4.50
CA LEU A 419 -18.83 14.46 5.04
C LEU A 419 -18.20 15.85 5.17
N SER A 420 -17.85 16.23 6.40
CA SER A 420 -17.23 17.52 6.71
C SER A 420 -16.13 17.33 7.75
N ARG A 421 -15.21 18.29 7.78
CA ARG A 421 -14.06 18.30 8.68
C ARG A 421 -14.50 18.36 10.14
N ASP A 422 -13.88 17.51 10.96
CA ASP A 422 -14.01 17.54 12.41
C ASP A 422 -13.16 18.66 13.03
N GLU A 423 -13.45 19.05 14.27
CA GLU A 423 -12.79 20.15 14.97
C GLU A 423 -11.26 19.97 15.02
N PHE A 424 -10.81 18.76 15.30
CA PHE A 424 -9.40 18.39 15.41
C PHE A 424 -8.76 17.92 14.10
N ASN A 425 -9.51 17.91 12.99
CA ASN A 425 -9.04 17.46 11.68
C ASN A 425 -8.37 16.06 11.72
N LEU A 426 -8.93 15.15 12.52
CA LEU A 426 -8.46 13.77 12.64
C LEU A 426 -9.04 12.87 11.54
N GLN A 427 -10.14 13.30 10.90
CA GLN A 427 -10.74 12.62 9.77
C GLN A 427 -10.35 13.32 8.47
N LYS A 428 -9.60 12.61 7.64
CA LYS A 428 -9.14 13.04 6.31
C LYS A 428 -9.57 12.09 5.20
N MET A 429 -9.61 12.60 3.99
CA MET A 429 -9.77 11.82 2.77
C MET A 429 -8.40 11.27 2.35
N MET A 430 -8.26 9.95 2.27
CA MET A 430 -7.07 9.31 1.75
C MET A 430 -7.24 9.09 0.25
N VAL A 431 -6.39 9.73 -0.54
CA VAL A 431 -6.37 9.56 -2.00
C VAL A 431 -5.25 8.59 -2.34
N MET A 432 -5.61 7.38 -2.73
CA MET A 432 -4.66 6.30 -3.05
C MET A 432 -4.64 6.04 -4.56
N VAL A 433 -3.44 5.86 -5.10
CA VAL A 433 -3.21 5.56 -6.52
C VAL A 433 -2.51 4.21 -6.61
N THR A 434 -3.10 3.31 -7.39
CA THR A 434 -2.64 1.92 -7.56
C THR A 434 -1.87 1.74 -8.86
N ALA A 435 -1.02 0.71 -8.90
CA ALA A 435 -0.20 0.41 -10.09
C ALA A 435 -1.04 0.08 -11.34
N SER A 436 -2.27 -0.41 -11.17
CA SER A 436 -3.20 -0.69 -12.27
C SER A 436 -3.85 0.57 -12.87
N GLY A 437 -3.53 1.77 -12.38
CA GLY A 437 -4.14 3.01 -12.86
C GLY A 437 -5.49 3.34 -12.23
N LYS A 438 -5.86 2.68 -11.12
CA LYS A 438 -7.09 2.97 -10.36
C LYS A 438 -6.82 3.89 -9.18
N LEU A 439 -7.67 4.89 -9.01
CA LEU A 439 -7.68 5.86 -7.91
C LEU A 439 -8.83 5.56 -6.97
N PHE A 440 -8.57 5.72 -5.67
CA PHE A 440 -9.56 5.55 -4.61
C PHE A 440 -9.55 6.76 -3.67
N GLY A 441 -10.75 7.20 -3.28
CA GLY A 441 -10.96 8.07 -2.14
C GLY A 441 -11.50 7.25 -0.98
N ILE A 442 -10.69 7.10 0.06
CA ILE A 442 -11.03 6.28 1.23
C ILE A 442 -11.13 7.19 2.45
N ASP A 443 -12.19 7.02 3.23
CA ASP A 443 -12.32 7.70 4.51
C ASP A 443 -11.30 7.14 5.51
N SER A 444 -10.44 7.99 6.07
CA SER A 444 -9.44 7.58 7.06
C SER A 444 -10.03 7.03 8.34
N LYS A 445 -11.26 7.41 8.74
CA LYS A 445 -11.85 6.94 9.99
C LYS A 445 -12.44 5.53 9.89
N SER A 446 -13.19 5.27 8.82
CA SER A 446 -13.90 3.99 8.62
C SER A 446 -13.19 3.00 7.69
N GLY A 447 -12.26 3.48 6.85
CA GLY A 447 -11.70 2.70 5.76
C GLY A 447 -12.66 2.45 4.60
N SER A 448 -13.85 3.07 4.59
CA SER A 448 -14.82 2.89 3.51
C SER A 448 -14.37 3.60 2.23
N ILE A 449 -14.52 2.93 1.08
CA ILE A 449 -14.25 3.51 -0.23
C ILE A 449 -15.45 4.41 -0.59
N LEU A 450 -15.21 5.71 -0.65
CA LEU A 450 -16.22 6.72 -0.97
C LEU A 450 -16.35 6.92 -2.48
N TRP A 451 -15.24 6.96 -3.20
CA TRP A 451 -15.25 7.04 -4.66
C TRP A 451 -14.10 6.26 -5.27
N LYS A 452 -14.27 5.87 -6.53
CA LYS A 452 -13.27 5.18 -7.33
C LYS A 452 -13.26 5.72 -8.74
N HIS A 453 -12.08 5.81 -9.34
CA HIS A 453 -11.90 6.28 -10.71
C HIS A 453 -10.81 5.44 -11.39
N TYR A 454 -11.11 4.88 -12.57
CA TYR A 454 -10.17 4.07 -13.32
C TYR A 454 -9.64 4.86 -14.52
N LEU A 455 -8.32 4.87 -14.69
CA LEU A 455 -7.66 5.48 -15.84
C LEU A 455 -7.32 4.40 -16.85
N GLU A 456 -7.86 4.53 -18.05
CA GLU A 456 -7.59 3.61 -19.16
C GLU A 456 -6.19 3.84 -19.74
N ASN A 457 -5.62 2.80 -20.36
CA ASN A 457 -4.34 2.84 -21.09
C ASN A 457 -3.11 3.19 -20.24
N VAL A 458 -3.12 2.83 -18.96
CA VAL A 458 -1.96 3.00 -18.08
C VAL A 458 -1.04 1.79 -18.20
N GLN A 459 0.23 2.02 -18.52
CA GLN A 459 1.22 0.95 -18.61
C GLN A 459 1.59 0.40 -17.22
N PRO A 460 1.85 -0.91 -17.07
CA PRO A 460 2.17 -1.52 -15.76
C PRO A 460 3.43 -0.96 -15.09
N ASN A 461 4.36 -0.40 -15.87
CA ASN A 461 5.62 0.18 -15.41
C ASN A 461 5.56 1.71 -15.25
N ALA A 462 4.38 2.31 -15.33
CA ALA A 462 4.20 3.75 -15.18
C ALA A 462 4.62 4.24 -13.78
N VAL A 463 5.23 5.42 -13.73
CA VAL A 463 5.62 6.11 -12.51
C VAL A 463 4.58 7.18 -12.20
N PHE A 464 4.04 7.12 -10.99
CA PHE A 464 2.99 8.04 -10.52
C PHE A 464 3.56 9.03 -9.51
N LYS A 465 3.16 10.30 -9.63
CA LYS A 465 3.40 11.31 -8.60
C LYS A 465 2.13 12.10 -8.34
N LEU A 466 1.57 11.95 -7.14
CA LEU A 466 0.38 12.65 -6.70
C LEU A 466 0.78 13.97 -6.05
N ILE A 467 0.10 15.06 -6.42
CA ILE A 467 0.43 16.42 -6.00
C ILE A 467 -0.84 17.15 -5.58
N VAL A 468 -0.89 17.62 -4.34
CA VAL A 468 -1.98 18.45 -3.82
C VAL A 468 -1.72 19.91 -4.18
N GLN A 469 -2.48 20.46 -5.12
CA GLN A 469 -2.33 21.85 -5.56
C GLN A 469 -3.16 22.83 -4.74
N ARG A 470 -4.39 22.45 -4.39
CA ARG A 470 -5.33 23.26 -3.59
C ARG A 470 -6.07 22.37 -2.61
N THR A 471 -6.05 22.76 -1.33
CA THR A 471 -6.77 22.09 -0.23
C THR A 471 -8.22 22.58 -0.15
N THR A 472 -8.98 22.09 0.83
CA THR A 472 -10.38 22.49 1.08
C THR A 472 -10.52 23.80 1.86
N ALA A 473 -9.41 24.44 2.24
CA ALA A 473 -9.40 25.60 3.15
C ALA A 473 -9.91 26.91 2.55
N HIS A 474 -10.10 26.98 1.22
CA HIS A 474 -10.45 28.21 0.51
C HIS A 474 -11.85 28.10 -0.09
N PHE A 475 -12.90 28.43 0.68
CA PHE A 475 -14.26 28.52 0.15
C PHE A 475 -14.42 29.82 -0.65
N PRO A 476 -14.95 29.82 -1.89
CA PRO A 476 -15.78 28.77 -2.54
C PRO A 476 -15.02 27.87 -3.54
N HIS A 477 -13.69 27.92 -3.60
CA HIS A 477 -12.93 27.19 -4.63
C HIS A 477 -12.84 25.69 -4.32
N PRO A 478 -13.12 24.78 -5.29
CA PRO A 478 -13.08 23.34 -5.03
C PRO A 478 -11.63 22.84 -4.85
N PRO A 479 -11.38 21.84 -3.99
CA PRO A 479 -10.04 21.27 -3.84
C PRO A 479 -9.58 20.61 -5.15
N GLN A 480 -8.27 20.61 -5.38
CA GLN A 480 -7.67 20.15 -6.63
C GLN A 480 -6.37 19.37 -6.38
N CYS A 481 -6.33 18.14 -6.90
CA CYS A 481 -5.15 17.31 -6.98
C CYS A 481 -4.76 17.08 -8.43
N THR A 482 -3.45 16.96 -8.66
CA THR A 482 -2.88 16.63 -9.97
C THR A 482 -2.07 15.35 -9.83
N LEU A 483 -2.39 14.37 -10.65
CA LEU A 483 -1.63 13.14 -10.80
C LEU A 483 -0.77 13.26 -12.07
N LEU A 484 0.54 13.17 -11.91
CA LEU A 484 1.50 13.04 -13.01
C LEU A 484 1.76 11.54 -13.25
N ILE A 485 1.47 11.07 -14.46
CA ILE A 485 1.68 9.68 -14.87
C ILE A 485 2.75 9.71 -15.95
N LYS A 486 3.89 9.07 -15.67
CA LYS A 486 5.00 8.98 -16.62
C LYS A 486 5.15 7.53 -17.07
N ASP A 487 5.09 7.30 -18.37
CA ASP A 487 5.45 6.01 -18.95
C ASP A 487 6.97 5.84 -18.91
N LYS A 488 7.44 4.68 -18.45
CA LYS A 488 8.87 4.40 -18.29
C LYS A 488 9.54 4.09 -19.63
N ASP A 489 8.82 3.49 -20.57
CA ASP A 489 9.39 3.06 -21.85
C ASP A 489 9.48 4.21 -22.85
N THR A 490 8.38 4.98 -23.00
CA THR A 490 8.36 6.14 -23.90
C THR A 490 8.90 7.41 -23.24
N GLY A 491 8.93 7.47 -21.91
CA GLY A 491 9.29 8.67 -21.15
C GLY A 491 8.23 9.78 -21.15
N LEU A 492 7.17 9.63 -21.96
CA LEU A 492 6.09 10.59 -22.07
C LEU A 492 5.27 10.64 -20.78
N ALA A 493 4.77 11.83 -20.45
CA ALA A 493 3.97 12.03 -19.26
C ALA A 493 2.60 12.63 -19.58
N SER A 494 1.60 12.27 -18.79
CA SER A 494 0.27 12.85 -18.83
C SER A 494 -0.10 13.42 -17.46
N LEU A 495 -0.91 14.48 -17.47
CA LEU A 495 -1.44 15.11 -16.27
C LEU A 495 -2.92 14.77 -16.16
N HIS A 496 -3.32 14.27 -15.00
CA HIS A 496 -4.72 14.05 -14.65
C HIS A 496 -5.10 14.93 -13.47
N VAL A 497 -5.99 15.90 -13.70
CA VAL A 497 -6.42 16.88 -12.70
C VAL A 497 -7.83 16.53 -12.25
N PHE A 498 -8.03 16.39 -10.94
CA PHE A 498 -9.31 15.94 -10.38
C PHE A 498 -9.57 16.54 -9.00
N ASN A 499 -10.84 16.48 -8.58
CA ASN A 499 -11.25 16.82 -7.23
C ASN A 499 -11.05 15.60 -6.30
N PRO A 500 -10.21 15.70 -5.26
CA PRO A 500 -9.89 14.57 -4.39
C PRO A 500 -11.04 14.13 -3.46
N ILE A 501 -12.07 14.96 -3.27
CA ILE A 501 -13.21 14.64 -2.39
C ILE A 501 -14.26 13.81 -3.12
N PHE A 502 -14.51 14.11 -4.40
CA PHE A 502 -15.56 13.44 -5.19
C PHE A 502 -15.02 12.52 -6.30
N GLY A 503 -13.71 12.55 -6.59
CA GLY A 503 -13.11 11.76 -7.67
C GLY A 503 -13.44 12.23 -9.09
N ARG A 504 -14.14 13.37 -9.24
CA ARG A 504 -14.52 13.90 -10.55
C ARG A 504 -13.35 14.65 -11.19
N LYS A 505 -13.14 14.42 -12.49
CA LYS A 505 -12.18 15.19 -13.29
C LYS A 505 -12.52 16.67 -13.25
N SER A 506 -11.53 17.51 -13.06
CA SER A 506 -11.69 18.96 -13.03
C SER A 506 -12.03 19.50 -14.43
N HIS A 507 -12.78 20.61 -14.49
CA HIS A 507 -13.09 21.28 -15.77
C HIS A 507 -11.88 21.95 -16.43
N ILE A 508 -10.79 22.13 -15.68
CA ILE A 508 -9.55 22.74 -16.16
C ILE A 508 -8.80 21.71 -17.02
N ALA A 509 -8.62 22.03 -18.29
CA ALA A 509 -7.82 21.20 -19.19
C ALA A 509 -6.33 21.34 -18.85
N PRO A 510 -5.62 20.25 -18.52
CA PRO A 510 -4.18 20.31 -18.33
C PRO A 510 -3.44 20.54 -19.65
N PRO A 511 -2.22 21.10 -19.63
CA PRO A 511 -1.41 21.27 -20.82
C PRO A 511 -1.03 19.90 -21.41
N ALA A 512 -1.02 19.80 -22.74
CA ALA A 512 -0.46 18.65 -23.42
C ALA A 512 1.08 18.66 -23.26
N LEU A 513 1.65 17.52 -22.90
CA LEU A 513 3.08 17.34 -22.69
C LEU A 513 3.65 16.48 -23.83
N PRO A 514 4.06 17.08 -24.96
CA PRO A 514 4.53 16.32 -26.13
C PRO A 514 5.92 15.71 -25.93
N ARG A 515 6.60 16.06 -24.84
CA ARG A 515 7.99 15.69 -24.56
C ARG A 515 8.11 14.93 -23.24
N PRO A 516 9.14 14.06 -23.12
CA PRO A 516 9.43 13.40 -21.86
C PRO A 516 9.70 14.41 -20.74
N ILE A 517 9.06 14.19 -19.59
CA ILE A 517 9.28 15.01 -18.39
C ILE A 517 10.37 14.38 -17.53
N LEU A 518 11.37 15.18 -17.18
CA LEU A 518 12.50 14.78 -16.34
C LEU A 518 12.18 14.93 -14.85
N GLN A 519 11.58 16.06 -14.47
CA GLN A 519 11.30 16.39 -13.07
C GLN A 519 10.06 17.26 -12.92
N SER A 520 9.45 17.21 -11.74
CA SER A 520 8.38 18.11 -11.33
C SER A 520 8.65 18.72 -9.94
N LEU A 521 8.34 20.01 -9.79
CA LEU A 521 8.51 20.78 -8.56
C LEU A 521 7.22 21.53 -8.24
N LEU A 522 6.68 21.33 -7.04
CA LEU A 522 5.56 22.12 -6.54
C LEU A 522 6.10 23.35 -5.81
N LEU A 523 5.74 24.54 -6.28
CA LEU A 523 6.11 25.78 -5.64
C LEU A 523 5.07 26.19 -4.60
N PRO A 524 5.49 26.89 -3.52
CA PRO A 524 4.56 27.49 -2.56
C PRO A 524 3.88 28.75 -3.11
N VAL A 525 4.24 29.19 -4.33
CA VAL A 525 3.61 30.33 -5.01
C VAL A 525 2.18 29.97 -5.40
N ILE A 526 1.26 30.88 -5.14
CA ILE A 526 -0.17 30.68 -5.24
C ILE A 526 -0.76 31.62 -6.30
N ASP A 527 -1.61 31.08 -7.18
CA ASP A 527 -2.37 31.87 -8.15
C ASP A 527 -3.59 32.57 -7.51
N GLN A 528 -4.28 33.43 -8.27
CA GLN A 528 -5.50 34.14 -7.85
C GLN A 528 -6.60 33.19 -7.34
N ASP A 529 -6.64 31.97 -7.88
CA ASP A 529 -7.57 30.91 -7.49
C ASP A 529 -7.05 30.03 -6.33
N TYR A 530 -6.03 30.47 -5.60
CA TYR A 530 -5.42 29.71 -4.49
C TYR A 530 -4.80 28.36 -4.89
N ALA A 531 -4.44 28.18 -6.15
CA ALA A 531 -3.77 26.96 -6.64
C ALA A 531 -2.24 27.13 -6.60
N LYS A 532 -1.53 26.18 -6.00
CA LYS A 532 -0.06 26.14 -6.02
C LYS A 532 0.46 25.82 -7.42
N VAL A 533 1.53 26.50 -7.82
CA VAL A 533 2.14 26.36 -9.14
C VAL A 533 3.01 25.11 -9.23
N LEU A 534 2.73 24.25 -10.19
CA LEU A 534 3.53 23.08 -10.54
C LEU A 534 4.43 23.41 -11.73
N LEU A 535 5.75 23.25 -11.55
CA LEU A 535 6.73 23.34 -12.64
C LEU A 535 7.10 21.93 -13.12
N LEU A 536 7.12 21.74 -14.44
CA LEU A 536 7.52 20.51 -15.10
C LEU A 536 8.68 20.81 -16.05
N VAL A 537 9.78 20.09 -15.89
CA VAL A 537 10.99 20.23 -16.69
C VAL A 537 11.02 19.16 -17.76
N ASP A 538 11.12 19.55 -19.03
CA ASP A 538 11.19 18.63 -20.17
C ASP A 538 12.63 18.18 -20.49
N ASP A 539 12.76 17.32 -21.50
CA ASP A 539 14.03 16.80 -22.01
C ASP A 539 14.96 17.86 -22.63
N GLN A 540 14.40 18.98 -23.08
CA GLN A 540 15.13 20.17 -23.58
C GLN A 540 15.45 21.18 -22.48
N TYR A 541 15.18 20.83 -21.22
CA TYR A 541 15.35 21.71 -20.07
C TYR A 541 14.53 23.01 -20.17
N LYS A 542 13.37 22.96 -20.84
CA LYS A 542 12.36 24.01 -20.80
C LYS A 542 11.35 23.70 -19.70
N VAL A 543 10.86 24.75 -19.06
CA VAL A 543 9.89 24.62 -17.97
C VAL A 543 8.50 24.95 -18.45
N THR A 544 7.56 24.05 -18.17
CA THR A 544 6.13 24.31 -18.31
C THR A 544 5.53 24.52 -16.92
N ALA A 545 4.80 25.62 -16.75
CA ALA A 545 4.13 25.95 -15.50
C ALA A 545 2.64 25.57 -15.59
N PHE A 546 2.10 25.03 -14.51
CA PHE A 546 0.68 24.68 -14.39
C PHE A 546 0.15 25.07 -13.00
N PRO A 547 -0.83 25.99 -12.89
CA PRO A 547 -1.49 26.76 -13.96
C PRO A 547 -0.58 27.79 -14.66
N SER A 548 -0.86 28.10 -15.92
CA SER A 548 -0.09 29.06 -16.73
C SER A 548 -0.83 30.39 -16.93
N THR A 549 -1.36 30.98 -15.86
CA THR A 549 -2.05 32.29 -15.92
C THR A 549 -1.04 33.43 -16.05
N LYS A 550 -1.49 34.59 -16.57
CA LYS A 550 -0.61 35.77 -16.74
C LYS A 550 0.02 36.22 -15.41
N ASN A 551 -0.74 36.13 -14.31
CA ASN A 551 -0.26 36.48 -12.98
C ASN A 551 0.87 35.56 -12.53
N VAL A 552 0.69 34.24 -12.68
CA VAL A 552 1.73 33.25 -12.36
C VAL A 552 2.99 33.48 -13.19
N LEU A 553 2.85 33.75 -14.49
CA LEU A 553 4.00 34.01 -15.35
C LEU A 553 4.79 35.26 -14.93
N GLN A 554 4.09 36.33 -14.53
CA GLN A 554 4.74 37.54 -14.00
C GLN A 554 5.47 37.26 -12.67
N GLN A 555 4.82 36.55 -11.73
CA GLN A 555 5.44 36.16 -10.46
C GLN A 555 6.67 35.26 -10.67
N LEU A 556 6.60 34.31 -11.61
CA LEU A 556 7.74 33.48 -11.99
C LEU A 556 8.87 34.29 -12.60
N GLN A 557 8.58 35.33 -13.40
CA GLN A 557 9.62 36.22 -13.95
C GLN A 557 10.33 37.05 -12.88
N GLU A 558 9.60 37.47 -11.84
CA GLU A 558 10.15 38.19 -10.70
C GLU A 558 10.99 37.27 -9.80
N MET A 559 10.55 36.03 -9.61
CA MET A 559 11.20 35.05 -8.72
C MET A 559 12.16 34.08 -9.43
N ALA A 560 12.33 34.15 -10.75
CA ALA A 560 13.05 33.13 -11.54
C ALA A 560 14.44 32.82 -10.96
N SER A 561 15.19 33.86 -10.57
CA SER A 561 16.56 33.71 -10.05
C SER A 561 16.68 32.98 -8.72
N SER A 562 15.58 32.80 -7.96
CA SER A 562 15.56 32.06 -6.69
C SER A 562 15.02 30.64 -6.83
N ILE A 563 14.56 30.24 -8.02
CA ILE A 563 14.04 28.91 -8.28
C ILE A 563 15.17 28.05 -8.87
N PHE A 564 15.50 27.00 -8.11
CA PHE A 564 16.51 26.00 -8.49
C PHE A 564 15.85 24.64 -8.56
N PHE A 565 16.35 23.79 -9.45
CA PHE A 565 15.95 22.39 -9.53
C PHE A 565 17.17 21.52 -9.83
N TYR A 566 17.09 20.25 -9.46
CA TYR A 566 18.20 19.31 -9.55
C TYR A 566 17.77 18.05 -10.28
N LEU A 567 18.53 17.63 -11.29
CA LEU A 567 18.29 16.44 -12.07
C LEU A 567 19.31 15.36 -11.70
N ILE A 568 18.82 14.15 -11.50
CA ILE A 568 19.62 13.00 -11.11
C ILE A 568 19.52 11.95 -12.20
N ARG A 569 20.67 11.63 -12.81
CA ARG A 569 20.83 10.55 -13.78
C ARG A 569 21.63 9.43 -13.13
N SER A 570 20.91 8.46 -12.56
CA SER A 570 21.51 7.37 -11.79
C SER A 570 22.30 6.37 -12.65
N ASP A 571 21.99 6.28 -13.94
CA ASP A 571 22.69 5.51 -14.96
C ASP A 571 24.07 6.06 -15.27
N GLN A 572 24.20 7.39 -15.32
CA GLN A 572 25.45 8.11 -15.58
C GLN A 572 26.19 8.54 -14.30
N GLY A 573 25.57 8.36 -13.13
CA GLY A 573 26.10 8.86 -11.85
C GLY A 573 26.15 10.39 -11.77
N ASN A 574 25.33 11.09 -12.57
CA ASN A 574 25.41 12.54 -12.71
C ASN A 574 24.27 13.23 -11.94
N LEU A 575 24.64 14.16 -11.04
CA LEU A 575 23.74 15.09 -10.38
C LEU A 575 24.01 16.49 -10.93
N SER A 576 23.00 17.13 -11.47
CA SER A 576 23.13 18.46 -12.08
C SER A 576 22.09 19.41 -11.52
N GLY A 577 22.49 20.64 -11.23
CA GLY A 577 21.60 21.69 -10.77
C GLY A 577 21.41 22.78 -11.80
N PHE A 578 20.19 23.29 -11.87
CA PHE A 578 19.77 24.29 -12.83
C PHE A 578 19.02 25.44 -12.15
N ARG A 579 19.17 26.65 -12.70
CA ARG A 579 18.39 27.83 -12.35
C ARG A 579 17.29 28.06 -13.37
N LEU A 580 16.15 28.58 -12.93
CA LEU A 580 15.13 29.11 -13.82
C LEU A 580 15.54 30.51 -14.33
N ARG A 581 15.41 30.74 -15.63
CA ARG A 581 15.55 32.06 -16.26
C ARG A 581 14.18 32.72 -16.44
N LYS A 582 14.18 34.03 -16.70
CA LYS A 582 12.94 34.82 -16.88
C LYS A 582 12.10 34.39 -18.09
N ASP A 583 12.71 33.77 -19.08
CA ASP A 583 12.05 33.22 -20.27
C ASP A 583 11.53 31.79 -20.07
N LEU A 584 11.55 31.27 -18.83
CA LEU A 584 11.24 29.88 -18.48
C LEU A 584 12.16 28.83 -19.15
N SER A 585 13.28 29.29 -19.71
CA SER A 585 14.41 28.42 -20.00
C SER A 585 15.20 28.17 -18.71
N THR A 586 16.15 27.26 -18.79
CA THR A 586 16.95 26.90 -17.62
C THR A 586 18.42 26.94 -17.96
N GLU A 587 19.23 27.21 -16.94
CA GLU A 587 20.67 27.23 -17.09
C GLU A 587 21.31 26.32 -16.06
N ARG A 588 22.26 25.51 -16.50
CA ARG A 588 23.00 24.62 -15.61
C ARG A 588 24.00 25.43 -14.80
N ILE A 589 23.96 25.29 -13.48
CA ILE A 589 24.84 26.02 -12.54
C ILE A 589 25.96 25.13 -12.02
N TRP A 590 25.61 23.90 -11.65
CA TRP A 590 26.54 22.96 -11.02
C TRP A 590 26.32 21.55 -11.54
N GLU A 591 27.37 20.73 -11.44
CA GLU A 591 27.40 19.34 -11.85
C GLU A 591 28.33 18.57 -10.92
N VAL A 592 27.83 17.46 -10.37
CA VAL A 592 28.56 16.52 -9.54
C VAL A 592 28.46 15.15 -10.20
N VAL A 593 29.60 14.60 -10.59
CA VAL A 593 29.69 13.29 -11.25
C VAL A 593 30.29 12.29 -10.28
N LEU A 594 29.55 11.23 -10.01
CA LEU A 594 29.98 10.09 -9.20
C LEU A 594 30.40 8.95 -10.13
N PRO A 595 31.57 8.31 -9.90
CA PRO A 595 32.09 7.28 -10.80
C PRO A 595 31.24 5.99 -10.73
N THR A 596 30.53 5.70 -11.83
CA THR A 596 29.61 4.54 -11.95
C THR A 596 30.33 3.19 -11.98
N GLU A 597 31.62 3.18 -12.31
CA GLU A 597 32.46 1.97 -12.25
C GLU A 597 32.59 1.43 -10.82
N VAL A 598 32.56 2.32 -9.82
CA VAL A 598 32.81 1.99 -8.42
C VAL A 598 31.52 2.00 -7.60
N GLN A 599 30.61 2.95 -7.87
CA GLN A 599 29.39 3.13 -7.08
C GLN A 599 28.19 3.55 -7.93
N LYS A 600 27.00 3.14 -7.50
CA LYS A 600 25.73 3.45 -8.16
C LYS A 600 24.81 4.18 -7.21
N ILE A 601 24.13 5.22 -7.70
CA ILE A 601 23.10 5.95 -6.94
C ILE A 601 21.87 5.06 -6.80
N VAL A 602 21.47 4.80 -5.54
CA VAL A 602 20.31 3.95 -5.22
C VAL A 602 19.09 4.79 -4.88
N ALA A 603 19.28 5.84 -4.08
CA ALA A 603 18.18 6.69 -3.64
C ALA A 603 18.64 8.12 -3.31
N VAL A 604 17.76 9.09 -3.51
CA VAL A 604 18.01 10.50 -3.20
C VAL A 604 16.75 11.11 -2.62
N ASN A 605 16.81 11.61 -1.39
CA ASN A 605 15.69 12.26 -0.71
C ASN A 605 16.14 13.62 -0.15
N GLY A 606 15.31 14.63 -0.41
CA GLY A 606 15.35 15.90 0.30
C GLY A 606 14.42 15.89 1.52
N LYS A 607 14.43 16.98 2.28
CA LYS A 607 13.46 17.21 3.36
C LYS A 607 12.06 17.37 2.81
N ARG A 608 11.06 17.07 3.63
CA ARG A 608 9.66 17.28 3.25
C ARG A 608 9.36 18.79 3.22
N PRO A 609 8.78 19.33 2.14
CA PRO A 609 8.50 20.77 2.04
C PRO A 609 7.53 21.32 3.09
N ASN A 610 6.64 20.46 3.62
CA ASN A 610 5.63 20.84 4.62
C ASN A 610 6.12 20.62 6.06
N GLU A 611 7.40 20.29 6.27
CA GLU A 611 7.97 20.09 7.60
C GLU A 611 8.34 21.44 8.23
N HIS A 612 7.83 21.68 9.43
CA HIS A 612 8.22 22.82 10.26
C HIS A 612 9.12 22.38 11.41
N VAL A 613 10.07 23.25 11.77
CA VAL A 613 11.01 23.05 12.88
C VAL A 613 10.76 24.10 13.94
N HIS A 614 10.27 23.68 15.11
CA HIS A 614 9.93 24.61 16.19
C HIS A 614 11.18 25.22 16.85
N SER A 615 12.16 24.39 17.23
CA SER A 615 13.39 24.85 17.90
C SER A 615 14.59 24.86 16.95
N GLN A 616 15.18 26.05 16.79
CA GLN A 616 16.36 26.31 15.94
C GLN A 616 17.68 25.84 16.58
N GLY A 617 17.70 25.66 17.91
CA GLY A 617 18.86 25.18 18.64
C GLY A 617 18.46 24.18 19.73
N ARG A 618 19.48 23.54 20.31
CA ARG A 618 19.35 22.64 21.45
C ARG A 618 20.07 23.26 22.64
N VAL A 619 19.41 23.29 23.79
CA VAL A 619 20.01 23.79 25.03
C VAL A 619 20.96 22.72 25.58
N MET A 620 22.16 23.16 25.94
CA MET A 620 23.24 22.34 26.50
C MET A 620 23.19 22.41 28.04
N GLY A 621 23.92 21.52 28.72
CA GLY A 621 23.90 21.45 30.20
C GLY A 621 24.37 22.74 30.85
N ASP A 622 25.37 23.39 30.27
CA ASP A 622 25.92 24.68 30.70
C ASP A 622 25.01 25.90 30.38
N ARG A 623 23.77 25.66 29.92
CA ARG A 623 22.80 26.66 29.44
C ARG A 623 23.22 27.37 28.15
N SER A 624 24.29 26.93 27.48
CA SER A 624 24.61 27.37 26.13
C SER A 624 23.61 26.77 25.13
N VAL A 625 23.60 27.30 23.91
CA VAL A 625 22.73 26.82 22.84
C VAL A 625 23.61 26.32 21.70
N LEU A 626 23.37 25.07 21.29
CA LEU A 626 23.96 24.49 20.09
C LEU A 626 22.95 24.61 18.95
N TYR A 627 23.25 25.45 17.97
CA TYR A 627 22.35 25.73 16.84
C TYR A 627 22.37 24.61 15.80
N LYS A 628 21.18 24.22 15.35
CA LYS A 628 20.98 23.19 14.32
C LYS A 628 21.30 23.77 12.94
N TYR A 629 21.95 22.99 12.09
CA TYR A 629 22.13 23.36 10.68
C TYR A 629 20.90 22.95 9.85
N LEU A 630 20.02 23.92 9.60
CA LEU A 630 18.72 23.70 8.95
C LEU A 630 18.70 24.14 7.49
N ASN A 631 19.53 23.51 6.66
CA ASN A 631 19.50 23.77 5.22
C ASN A 631 18.22 23.16 4.58
N PRO A 632 17.30 23.96 4.03
CA PRO A 632 16.06 23.46 3.42
C PRO A 632 16.31 22.77 2.06
N ASN A 633 17.43 23.07 1.42
CA ASN A 633 17.80 22.58 0.10
C ASN A 633 18.77 21.39 0.16
N LEU A 634 18.98 20.81 1.34
CA LEU A 634 19.90 19.70 1.52
C LEU A 634 19.32 18.40 0.97
N LEU A 635 20.10 17.70 0.17
CA LEU A 635 19.78 16.40 -0.41
C LEU A 635 20.68 15.35 0.21
N ALA A 636 20.09 14.25 0.66
CA ALA A 636 20.84 13.06 1.07
C ALA A 636 20.83 12.08 -0.10
N VAL A 637 22.01 11.80 -0.63
CA VAL A 637 22.28 10.93 -1.78
C VAL A 637 22.94 9.67 -1.27
N VAL A 638 22.32 8.53 -1.51
CA VAL A 638 22.83 7.21 -1.11
C VAL A 638 23.34 6.45 -2.32
N THR A 639 24.52 5.85 -2.16
CA THR A 639 25.20 5.07 -3.17
C THR A 639 25.59 3.70 -2.63
N GLU A 640 25.58 2.69 -3.50
CA GLU A 640 26.07 1.35 -3.21
C GLU A 640 27.22 1.00 -4.15
N SER A 641 28.20 0.24 -3.66
CA SER A 641 29.30 -0.23 -4.49
C SER A 641 28.84 -1.18 -5.59
N THR A 642 29.47 -1.11 -6.76
CA THR A 642 29.27 -2.06 -7.85
C THR A 642 29.84 -3.45 -7.51
N ASP A 643 30.97 -3.48 -6.79
CA ASP A 643 31.55 -4.71 -6.27
C ASP A 643 30.70 -5.23 -5.10
N ALA A 644 30.01 -6.35 -5.33
CA ALA A 644 29.17 -7.01 -4.34
C ALA A 644 29.97 -7.95 -3.40
N HIS A 645 31.29 -8.05 -3.56
CA HIS A 645 32.11 -8.92 -2.73
C HIS A 645 32.08 -8.47 -1.25
N PRO A 646 31.76 -9.35 -0.28
CA PRO A 646 31.54 -8.96 1.11
C PRO A 646 32.64 -8.13 1.77
N GLU A 647 33.90 -8.32 1.39
CA GLU A 647 35.02 -7.58 1.98
C GLU A 647 35.27 -6.19 1.38
N ARG A 648 34.81 -5.97 0.15
CA ARG A 648 35.03 -4.76 -0.65
C ARG A 648 33.78 -3.90 -0.80
N ALA A 649 32.61 -4.49 -0.57
CA ALA A 649 31.34 -3.79 -0.65
C ALA A 649 31.28 -2.61 0.34
N PHE A 650 30.68 -1.51 -0.09
CA PHE A 650 30.48 -0.34 0.76
C PHE A 650 29.20 0.42 0.39
N VAL A 651 28.71 1.20 1.34
CA VAL A 651 27.59 2.13 1.17
C VAL A 651 28.11 3.54 1.39
N GLY A 652 27.90 4.43 0.43
CA GLY A 652 28.30 5.84 0.51
C GLY A 652 27.08 6.75 0.70
N VAL A 653 27.18 7.71 1.62
CA VAL A 653 26.17 8.74 1.88
C VAL A 653 26.79 10.12 1.65
N PHE A 654 26.20 10.87 0.73
CA PHE A 654 26.62 12.22 0.39
C PHE A 654 25.50 13.21 0.74
N LEU A 655 25.83 14.21 1.56
CA LEU A 655 24.93 15.33 1.84
C LEU A 655 25.30 16.48 0.91
N VAL A 656 24.45 16.78 -0.07
CA VAL A 656 24.71 17.75 -1.14
C VAL A 656 23.71 18.90 -1.03
N ASP A 657 24.19 20.14 -1.11
CA ASP A 657 23.32 21.31 -1.23
C ASP A 657 22.73 21.38 -2.65
N GLY A 658 21.40 21.32 -2.78
CA GLY A 658 20.72 21.30 -4.07
C GLY A 658 20.78 22.60 -4.88
N VAL A 659 21.21 23.71 -4.28
CA VAL A 659 21.34 25.01 -4.95
C VAL A 659 22.75 25.21 -5.49
N THR A 660 23.78 24.90 -4.68
CA THR A 660 25.19 25.15 -5.03
C THR A 660 25.93 23.93 -5.57
N GLY A 661 25.43 22.71 -5.29
CA GLY A 661 26.14 21.46 -5.60
C GLY A 661 27.29 21.16 -4.62
N ARG A 662 27.47 21.96 -3.57
CA ARG A 662 28.52 21.73 -2.56
C ARG A 662 28.21 20.46 -1.78
N ILE A 663 29.18 19.56 -1.70
CA ILE A 663 29.13 18.41 -0.80
C ILE A 663 29.43 18.90 0.61
N ILE A 664 28.41 18.85 1.47
CA ILE A 664 28.46 19.25 2.88
C ILE A 664 29.16 18.19 3.73
N HIS A 665 28.85 16.92 3.46
CA HIS A 665 29.42 15.78 4.16
C HIS A 665 29.45 14.54 3.28
N GLU A 666 30.45 13.70 3.48
CA GLU A 666 30.62 12.40 2.86
C GLU A 666 30.90 11.37 3.95
N ALA A 667 30.13 10.28 3.95
CA ALA A 667 30.32 9.15 4.85
C ALA A 667 30.36 7.85 4.03
N VAL A 668 31.38 7.02 4.25
CA VAL A 668 31.54 5.73 3.57
C VAL A 668 31.56 4.61 4.60
N GLN A 669 30.51 3.78 4.58
CA GLN A 669 30.42 2.58 5.41
C GLN A 669 31.03 1.40 4.68
N ARG A 670 32.18 0.93 5.16
CA ARG A 670 32.91 -0.20 4.59
C ARG A 670 32.32 -1.53 5.05
N LYS A 671 32.37 -2.54 4.18
CA LYS A 671 31.81 -3.88 4.44
C LYS A 671 30.31 -3.80 4.76
N ALA A 672 29.61 -2.99 3.96
CA ALA A 672 28.18 -2.75 4.08
C ALA A 672 27.52 -2.99 2.72
N ARG A 673 26.27 -3.46 2.75
CA ARG A 673 25.45 -3.70 1.55
C ARG A 673 24.01 -3.25 1.81
N GLY A 674 23.30 -2.89 0.75
CA GLY A 674 21.86 -2.64 0.80
C GLY A 674 20.99 -3.90 0.94
N PRO A 675 19.65 -3.73 0.94
CA PRO A 675 18.94 -2.48 0.66
C PRO A 675 19.19 -1.42 1.74
N VAL A 676 19.33 -0.15 1.32
CA VAL A 676 19.54 0.97 2.23
C VAL A 676 18.25 1.75 2.39
N HIS A 677 17.72 1.80 3.61
CA HIS A 677 16.57 2.63 3.97
C HIS A 677 17.04 3.86 4.73
N PHE A 678 16.56 5.05 4.38
CA PHE A 678 16.95 6.26 5.09
C PHE A 678 15.83 7.30 5.17
N VAL A 679 15.92 8.12 6.20
CA VAL A 679 15.00 9.22 6.49
C VAL A 679 15.82 10.48 6.75
N HIS A 680 15.43 11.58 6.09
CA HIS A 680 16.01 12.90 6.26
C HIS A 680 14.94 13.85 6.79
N SER A 681 15.15 14.39 7.99
CA SER A 681 14.20 15.27 8.70
C SER A 681 14.97 16.27 9.56
N GLU A 682 14.42 17.46 9.75
CA GLU A 682 15.00 18.57 10.50
C GLU A 682 16.48 18.86 10.19
N ASN A 683 17.40 18.41 11.05
CA ASN A 683 18.86 18.56 10.95
C ASN A 683 19.59 17.21 10.95
N TRP A 684 18.87 16.11 10.74
CA TRP A 684 19.40 14.77 10.93
C TRP A 684 19.04 13.82 9.79
N VAL A 685 19.91 12.84 9.59
CA VAL A 685 19.73 11.75 8.63
C VAL A 685 19.96 10.44 9.35
N VAL A 686 18.99 9.54 9.31
CA VAL A 686 19.12 8.16 9.81
C VAL A 686 19.05 7.24 8.62
N TYR A 687 20.03 6.35 8.49
CA TYR A 687 20.06 5.33 7.44
C TYR A 687 20.43 3.98 8.02
N GLU A 688 19.87 2.93 7.42
CA GLU A 688 20.11 1.53 7.79
C GLU A 688 20.77 0.77 6.63
N TYR A 689 21.64 -0.17 6.96
CA TYR A 689 22.34 -1.03 6.02
C TYR A 689 22.70 -2.37 6.67
N TRP A 690 23.04 -3.36 5.84
CA TRP A 690 23.54 -4.65 6.27
C TRP A 690 25.07 -4.69 6.36
N ASN A 691 25.62 -4.93 7.54
CA ASN A 691 27.05 -5.12 7.73
C ASN A 691 27.45 -6.56 7.35
N THR A 692 28.26 -6.72 6.31
CA THR A 692 28.67 -8.03 5.78
C THR A 692 29.73 -8.71 6.66
N LYS A 693 30.53 -7.94 7.41
CA LYS A 693 31.57 -8.47 8.29
C LYS A 693 30.96 -9.13 9.53
N SER A 694 30.04 -8.43 10.18
CA SER A 694 29.38 -8.90 11.41
C SER A 694 28.04 -9.62 11.15
N ARG A 695 27.53 -9.57 9.91
CA ARG A 695 26.27 -10.20 9.47
C ARG A 695 25.07 -9.75 10.30
N ARG A 696 24.88 -8.42 10.41
CA ARG A 696 23.79 -7.79 11.16
C ARG A 696 23.37 -6.46 10.53
N ASN A 697 22.17 -5.98 10.85
CA ASN A 697 21.71 -4.67 10.43
C ASN A 697 22.24 -3.59 11.38
N GLU A 698 22.62 -2.45 10.83
CA GLU A 698 23.15 -1.31 11.58
C GLU A 698 22.44 -0.02 11.14
N PHE A 699 22.01 0.77 12.12
CA PHE A 699 21.57 2.15 11.94
C PHE A 699 22.76 3.08 12.10
N SER A 700 22.96 4.00 11.18
CA SER A 700 23.86 5.13 11.37
C SER A 700 23.07 6.43 11.36
N VAL A 701 23.41 7.31 12.29
CA VAL A 701 22.77 8.60 12.50
C VAL A 701 23.78 9.70 12.21
N LEU A 702 23.36 10.71 11.47
CA LEU A 702 24.08 11.95 11.23
C LEU A 702 23.25 13.10 11.80
N GLU A 703 23.84 13.98 12.61
CA GLU A 703 23.23 15.26 13.01
C GLU A 703 24.15 16.42 12.63
N LEU A 704 23.57 17.47 12.06
CA LEU A 704 24.30 18.65 11.60
C LEU A 704 24.03 19.85 12.52
N PHE A 705 25.11 20.50 12.97
CA PHE A 705 25.08 21.68 13.83
C PHE A 705 25.91 22.83 13.24
N GLU A 706 25.47 24.07 13.42
CA GLU A 706 26.24 25.26 13.04
C GLU A 706 27.33 25.60 14.06
N GLY A 707 27.06 25.34 15.35
CA GLY A 707 27.93 25.69 16.47
C GLY A 707 27.16 26.48 17.54
N THR A 708 27.87 27.24 18.35
CA THR A 708 27.30 28.07 19.43
C THR A 708 26.80 29.43 18.96
N GLU A 709 27.20 29.87 17.76
CA GLU A 709 26.77 31.14 17.16
C GLU A 709 26.01 30.88 15.86
N LEU A 710 24.94 31.65 15.62
CA LEU A 710 24.21 31.64 14.35
C LEU A 710 24.88 32.59 13.37
N TYR A 711 25.11 32.13 12.14
CA TYR A 711 25.63 33.02 11.08
C TYR A 711 24.59 34.08 10.67
N ASN A 712 23.33 33.66 10.46
CA ASN A 712 22.22 34.57 10.19
C ASN A 712 20.92 33.97 10.73
N SER A 713 20.26 34.70 11.62
CA SER A 713 19.03 34.28 12.31
C SER A 713 17.75 34.53 11.52
N THR A 714 17.80 35.40 10.51
CA THR A 714 16.60 35.86 9.77
C THR A 714 16.36 35.07 8.49
N VAL A 715 17.43 34.81 7.73
CA VAL A 715 17.34 34.17 6.41
C VAL A 715 18.40 33.09 6.28
N PHE A 716 17.98 31.95 5.73
CA PHE A 716 18.87 30.92 5.24
C PHE A 716 19.05 31.05 3.73
N SER A 717 20.27 31.32 3.27
CA SER A 717 20.63 31.31 1.84
C SER A 717 21.79 30.36 1.63
N SER A 718 21.59 29.35 0.76
CA SER A 718 22.65 28.39 0.38
C SER A 718 23.85 29.07 -0.31
N LEU A 719 23.67 30.27 -0.89
CA LEU A 719 24.71 30.99 -1.64
C LEU A 719 25.67 31.77 -0.73
N ASP A 720 25.25 32.10 0.50
CA ASP A 720 25.96 32.99 1.42
C ASP A 720 26.31 32.25 2.73
N ARG A 721 26.81 31.02 2.60
CA ARG A 721 27.22 30.17 3.72
C ARG A 721 28.62 29.60 3.48
N PRO A 722 29.68 30.27 3.98
CA PRO A 722 31.05 29.81 3.79
C PRO A 722 31.41 28.62 4.69
N HIS A 723 30.92 28.63 5.94
CA HIS A 723 31.25 27.63 6.95
C HIS A 723 30.47 26.33 6.75
N LEU A 724 31.18 25.20 6.88
CA LEU A 724 30.56 23.88 6.92
C LEU A 724 30.03 23.59 8.32
N PRO A 725 28.90 22.88 8.44
CA PRO A 725 28.38 22.45 9.73
C PRO A 725 29.28 21.38 10.36
N GLN A 726 29.25 21.33 11.70
CA GLN A 726 29.77 20.21 12.45
C GLN A 726 28.81 19.02 12.32
N VAL A 727 29.31 17.91 11.80
CA VAL A 727 28.53 16.68 11.63
C VAL A 727 28.93 15.69 12.73
N LEU A 728 27.96 15.33 13.57
CA LEU A 728 28.11 14.28 14.57
C LEU A 728 27.53 12.99 14.02
N GLN A 729 28.23 11.88 14.23
CA GLN A 729 27.81 10.57 13.74
C GLN A 729 27.93 9.49 14.80
N GLN A 730 26.99 8.56 14.83
CA GLN A 730 27.03 7.39 15.70
C GLN A 730 26.25 6.23 15.07
N THR A 731 26.70 5.01 15.31
CA THR A 731 26.13 3.79 14.74
C THR A 731 25.58 2.90 15.84
N TYR A 732 24.47 2.23 15.56
CA TYR A 732 23.72 1.36 16.44
C TYR A 732 23.40 0.04 15.72
N ILE A 733 23.29 -1.05 16.46
CA ILE A 733 22.98 -2.38 15.96
C ILE A 733 21.48 -2.60 16.10
N PHE A 734 20.85 -3.12 15.03
CA PHE A 734 19.44 -3.47 15.02
C PHE A 734 19.25 -4.98 14.77
N PRO A 735 18.47 -5.71 15.59
CA PRO A 735 18.42 -7.17 15.55
C PRO A 735 17.56 -7.76 14.43
N SER A 736 16.77 -6.95 13.71
CA SER A 736 15.84 -7.40 12.65
C SER A 736 16.15 -6.68 11.34
N PRO A 737 15.84 -7.26 10.16
CA PRO A 737 15.81 -6.49 8.92
C PRO A 737 14.70 -5.44 8.95
N ILE A 738 14.82 -4.45 8.08
CA ILE A 738 13.85 -3.37 7.89
C ILE A 738 13.31 -3.41 6.46
N THR A 739 12.02 -3.16 6.28
CA THR A 739 11.41 -3.06 4.94
C THR A 739 11.16 -1.61 4.52
N THR A 740 10.87 -0.73 5.47
CA THR A 740 10.63 0.70 5.21
C THR A 740 10.76 1.51 6.50
N MET A 741 11.05 2.81 6.36
CA MET A 741 11.22 3.75 7.45
C MET A 741 10.58 5.08 7.13
N GLU A 742 9.96 5.71 8.11
CA GLU A 742 9.40 7.05 7.97
C GLU A 742 9.41 7.82 9.29
N ALA A 743 9.49 9.15 9.27
CA ALA A 743 9.41 9.97 10.49
C ALA A 743 7.99 10.51 10.73
N THR A 744 7.59 10.60 11.99
CA THR A 744 6.33 11.25 12.37
C THR A 744 6.34 12.75 12.04
N LEU A 745 5.22 13.25 11.53
CA LEU A 745 5.04 14.65 11.12
C LEU A 745 3.84 15.30 11.81
N THR A 746 4.05 16.49 12.36
CA THR A 746 3.02 17.37 12.95
C THR A 746 3.12 18.78 12.37
N GLU A 747 2.09 19.60 12.55
CA GLU A 747 1.99 20.93 11.90
C GLU A 747 3.09 21.88 12.36
N LYS A 748 3.43 21.91 13.66
CA LYS A 748 4.43 22.85 14.20
C LYS A 748 5.78 22.20 14.51
N GLY A 749 5.86 20.87 14.58
CA GLY A 749 7.09 20.16 14.91
C GLY A 749 7.56 20.40 16.34
N ILE A 750 6.62 20.50 17.29
CA ILE A 750 6.86 20.68 18.73
C ILE A 750 6.99 19.32 19.42
N THR A 751 6.09 18.37 19.07
CA THR A 751 6.12 17.03 19.65
C THR A 751 7.42 16.30 19.29
N SER A 752 7.84 15.35 20.15
CA SER A 752 9.00 14.50 19.87
C SER A 752 8.84 13.74 18.54
N ARG A 753 9.95 13.62 17.80
CA ARG A 753 9.98 12.86 16.54
C ARG A 753 10.22 11.38 16.83
N HIS A 754 9.35 10.53 16.31
CA HIS A 754 9.55 9.08 16.30
C HIS A 754 9.84 8.61 14.88
N LEU A 755 10.67 7.57 14.77
CA LEU A 755 10.94 6.84 13.55
C LEU A 755 10.04 5.61 13.52
N LEU A 756 9.15 5.53 12.53
CA LEU A 756 8.30 4.39 12.27
C LEU A 756 9.08 3.40 11.40
N VAL A 757 9.32 2.21 11.93
CA VAL A 757 10.11 1.15 11.27
C VAL A 757 9.19 -0.01 10.93
N GLY A 758 9.03 -0.30 9.65
CA GLY A 758 8.32 -1.48 9.16
C GLY A 758 9.22 -2.72 9.23
N LEU A 759 8.82 -3.72 10.00
CA LEU A 759 9.52 -5.00 10.11
C LEU A 759 8.97 -6.01 9.09
N PRO A 760 9.78 -6.98 8.63
CA PRO A 760 9.33 -8.03 7.72
C PRO A 760 8.26 -8.95 8.33
N SER A 761 8.18 -9.03 9.66
CA SER A 761 7.09 -9.71 10.38
C SER A 761 5.72 -9.02 10.21
N GLY A 762 5.70 -7.81 9.66
CA GLY A 762 4.52 -6.97 9.52
C GLY A 762 4.19 -6.13 10.76
N ALA A 763 5.03 -6.19 11.80
CA ALA A 763 4.95 -5.28 12.94
C ALA A 763 5.53 -3.90 12.58
N ILE A 764 4.94 -2.83 13.11
CA ILE A 764 5.40 -1.45 12.90
C ILE A 764 5.89 -0.91 14.23
N LEU A 765 7.20 -0.69 14.33
CA LEU A 765 7.86 -0.21 15.53
C LEU A 765 7.91 1.32 15.54
N SER A 766 7.46 1.95 16.64
CA SER A 766 7.65 3.39 16.88
C SER A 766 8.90 3.61 17.73
N LEU A 767 10.02 3.96 17.09
CA LEU A 767 11.31 4.16 17.73
C LEU A 767 11.54 5.66 18.04
N PRO A 768 11.63 6.07 19.31
CA PRO A 768 11.89 7.47 19.66
C PRO A 768 13.27 7.92 19.16
N LYS A 769 13.35 9.07 18.46
CA LYS A 769 14.61 9.61 17.90
C LYS A 769 15.67 9.88 18.98
N MET A 770 15.27 10.08 20.24
CA MET A 770 16.21 10.31 21.35
C MET A 770 17.15 9.12 21.63
N PHE A 771 16.77 7.89 21.26
CA PHE A 771 17.67 6.74 21.36
C PHE A 771 18.74 6.73 20.25
N LEU A 772 18.44 7.37 19.12
CA LEU A 772 19.30 7.52 17.96
C LEU A 772 19.96 8.91 17.99
N ASP A 773 20.64 9.27 19.07
CA ASP A 773 21.31 10.58 19.23
C ASP A 773 22.83 10.38 19.20
N PRO A 774 23.58 11.01 18.28
CA PRO A 774 25.02 10.82 18.18
C PRO A 774 25.82 11.42 19.35
N ARG A 775 25.17 12.16 20.24
CA ARG A 775 25.79 12.77 21.42
C ARG A 775 25.74 11.85 22.65
N ARG A 776 25.16 10.66 22.54
CA ARG A 776 25.10 9.70 23.66
C ARG A 776 26.52 9.30 24.07
N PRO A 777 26.93 9.59 25.32
CA PRO A 777 28.31 9.40 25.73
C PRO A 777 28.61 7.93 26.01
N GLU A 778 29.80 7.47 25.64
CA GLU A 778 30.28 6.14 26.05
C GLU A 778 30.54 6.08 27.56
N VAL A 779 31.05 7.17 28.12
CA VAL A 779 31.28 7.35 29.56
C VAL A 779 30.52 8.58 30.04
N VAL A 780 29.64 8.40 31.02
CA VAL A 780 28.78 9.47 31.54
C VAL A 780 29.63 10.54 32.25
N THR A 781 29.47 11.79 31.83
CA THR A 781 30.04 13.00 32.46
C THR A 781 28.95 13.81 33.18
N GLU A 782 29.32 14.72 34.07
CA GLU A 782 28.36 15.58 34.78
C GLU A 782 27.52 16.43 33.82
N HIS A 783 28.13 17.01 32.78
CA HIS A 783 27.43 17.76 31.74
C HIS A 783 26.42 16.88 30.99
N SER A 784 26.81 15.67 30.59
CA SER A 784 25.89 14.75 29.89
C SER A 784 24.72 14.32 30.77
N ARG A 785 24.94 14.23 32.09
CA ARG A 785 23.90 13.91 33.07
C ARG A 785 22.94 15.09 33.26
N GLU A 786 23.44 16.33 33.27
CA GLU A 786 22.61 17.54 33.33
C GLU A 786 21.70 17.67 32.10
N GLU A 787 22.19 17.27 30.92
CA GLU A 787 21.40 17.22 29.68
C GLU A 787 20.43 16.02 29.59
N ASN A 788 20.45 15.12 30.58
CA ASN A 788 19.71 13.86 30.58
C ASN A 788 20.01 12.97 29.34
N LEU A 789 21.27 12.94 28.90
CA LEU A 789 21.69 12.05 27.81
C LEU A 789 21.82 10.62 28.33
N ILE A 790 21.14 9.71 27.63
CA ILE A 790 21.24 8.27 27.90
C ILE A 790 22.62 7.80 27.44
N PRO A 791 23.39 7.04 28.25
CA PRO A 791 24.69 6.52 27.84
C PRO A 791 24.57 5.68 26.58
N TYR A 792 25.62 5.67 25.75
CA TYR A 792 25.63 4.91 24.52
C TYR A 792 25.44 3.42 24.80
N ALA A 793 24.44 2.85 24.14
CA ALA A 793 24.18 1.41 24.12
C ALA A 793 24.12 1.01 22.64
N PRO A 794 25.09 0.22 22.13
CA PRO A 794 25.17 -0.09 20.72
C PRO A 794 23.98 -0.94 20.25
N GLU A 795 23.51 -1.88 21.07
CA GLU A 795 22.39 -2.74 20.74
C GLU A 795 21.06 -2.05 21.04
N MET A 796 20.21 -1.90 20.02
CA MET A 796 18.87 -1.35 20.18
C MET A 796 17.85 -2.48 20.35
N PRO A 797 17.25 -2.66 21.55
CA PRO A 797 16.30 -3.73 21.78
C PRO A 797 14.96 -3.44 21.08
N ILE A 798 14.35 -4.48 20.52
CA ILE A 798 12.97 -4.42 20.05
C ILE A 798 12.07 -4.70 21.25
N ARG A 799 11.25 -3.71 21.58
CA ARG A 799 10.24 -3.78 22.65
C ARG A 799 8.87 -3.94 22.01
N THR A 800 8.13 -4.98 22.39
CA THR A 800 6.81 -5.28 21.81
C THR A 800 5.79 -4.21 22.18
N GLU A 801 5.99 -3.47 23.27
CA GLU A 801 5.15 -2.35 23.70
C GLU A 801 5.24 -1.13 22.78
N TRP A 802 6.26 -1.06 21.92
CA TRP A 802 6.43 0.00 20.93
C TRP A 802 5.81 -0.34 19.56
N PHE A 803 5.19 -1.51 19.43
CA PHE A 803 4.44 -1.87 18.22
C PHE A 803 3.11 -1.15 18.20
N ILE A 804 2.91 -0.31 17.18
CA ILE A 804 1.67 0.48 17.06
C ILE A 804 0.48 -0.34 16.56
N ASN A 805 0.75 -1.46 15.89
CA ASN A 805 -0.26 -2.27 15.22
C ASN A 805 -0.59 -3.58 15.95
N TYR A 806 -0.12 -3.80 17.18
CA TYR A 806 -0.45 -4.95 18.04
C TYR A 806 -0.59 -6.29 17.25
N ASN A 807 -1.81 -6.79 17.02
CA ASN A 807 -2.10 -8.02 16.26
C ASN A 807 -2.50 -7.80 14.79
N GLN A 808 -2.58 -6.54 14.35
CA GLN A 808 -2.89 -6.12 12.99
C GLN A 808 -1.61 -6.05 12.12
N THR A 809 -0.92 -7.18 11.99
CA THR A 809 0.28 -7.29 11.15
C THR A 809 -0.02 -6.92 9.69
N VAL A 810 0.85 -6.11 9.08
CA VAL A 810 0.74 -5.66 7.68
C VAL A 810 1.73 -6.44 6.84
N ALA A 811 1.25 -7.29 5.94
CA ALA A 811 2.13 -8.09 5.09
C ALA A 811 2.83 -7.22 4.04
N ARG A 812 4.13 -7.48 3.80
CA ARG A 812 4.98 -6.81 2.79
C ARG A 812 4.84 -5.29 2.79
N VAL A 813 5.09 -4.66 3.94
CA VAL A 813 5.02 -3.19 4.06
C VAL A 813 5.98 -2.54 3.05
N LYS A 814 5.42 -1.78 2.10
CA LYS A 814 6.15 -1.11 1.02
C LYS A 814 6.45 0.34 1.39
N GLY A 815 5.54 1.00 2.10
CA GLY A 815 5.70 2.37 2.56
C GLY A 815 4.86 2.67 3.80
N ILE A 816 5.29 3.69 4.53
CA ILE A 816 4.53 4.31 5.61
C ILE A 816 4.34 5.77 5.24
N TYR A 817 3.10 6.23 5.27
CA TYR A 817 2.75 7.64 5.08
C TYR A 817 2.34 8.23 6.43
N THR A 818 2.78 9.46 6.69
CA THR A 818 2.46 10.18 7.91
C THR A 818 1.91 11.55 7.57
N ALA A 819 0.76 11.90 8.11
CA ALA A 819 0.16 13.22 7.92
C ALA A 819 0.02 13.95 9.27
N PRO A 820 0.20 15.28 9.27
CA PRO A 820 -0.17 16.07 10.43
C PRO A 820 -1.69 16.06 10.61
N SER A 821 -2.13 15.95 11.87
CA SER A 821 -3.51 16.24 12.27
C SER A 821 -3.67 17.73 12.62
N GLY A 822 -4.88 18.18 12.94
CA GLY A 822 -5.07 19.53 13.50
C GLY A 822 -4.61 19.67 14.96
N LEU A 823 -4.19 18.57 15.60
CA LEU A 823 -3.58 18.54 16.92
C LEU A 823 -2.07 18.36 16.79
N GLU A 824 -1.32 19.04 17.66
CA GLU A 824 0.14 18.97 17.64
C GLU A 824 0.66 17.68 18.30
N SER A 825 -0.14 17.05 19.16
CA SER A 825 0.23 15.80 19.82
C SER A 825 0.04 14.56 18.95
N THR A 826 -0.74 14.65 17.86
CA THR A 826 -1.19 13.47 17.10
C THR A 826 -0.73 13.48 15.64
N CYS A 827 -0.26 12.32 15.19
CA CYS A 827 0.16 12.07 13.81
C CYS A 827 -0.71 10.94 13.21
N LEU A 828 -1.27 11.17 12.03
CA LEU A 828 -2.02 10.15 11.30
C LEU A 828 -1.03 9.27 10.54
N VAL A 829 -1.13 7.96 10.71
CA VAL A 829 -0.19 6.99 10.12
C VAL A 829 -0.96 6.02 9.23
N VAL A 830 -0.47 5.81 8.01
CA VAL A 830 -0.95 4.78 7.10
C VAL A 830 0.21 3.95 6.62
N ALA A 831 0.22 2.67 6.98
CA ALA A 831 1.13 1.69 6.39
C ALA A 831 0.42 1.02 5.21
N TYR A 832 1.08 1.02 4.05
CA TYR A 832 0.58 0.36 2.85
C TYR A 832 1.64 -0.61 2.30
N GLY A 833 1.16 -1.75 1.87
CA GLY A 833 1.94 -2.84 1.31
C GLY A 833 1.03 -3.75 0.52
N LEU A 834 1.01 -5.04 0.88
CA LEU A 834 -0.09 -5.92 0.48
C LEU A 834 -1.38 -5.54 1.20
N ASP A 835 -1.26 -5.17 2.48
CA ASP A 835 -2.37 -4.71 3.31
C ASP A 835 -2.30 -3.21 3.52
N ILE A 836 -3.43 -2.64 3.93
CA ILE A 836 -3.52 -1.25 4.36
C ILE A 836 -3.88 -1.25 5.84
N TYR A 837 -3.10 -0.51 6.63
CA TYR A 837 -3.37 -0.26 8.04
C TYR A 837 -3.30 1.24 8.30
N GLN A 838 -4.34 1.78 8.93
CA GLN A 838 -4.38 3.17 9.35
C GLN A 838 -4.51 3.21 10.87
N THR A 839 -3.78 4.14 11.50
CA THR A 839 -3.87 4.42 12.93
C THR A 839 -3.45 5.87 13.24
N ARG A 840 -3.42 6.21 14.52
CA ARG A 840 -2.94 7.48 15.05
C ARG A 840 -1.81 7.21 16.03
N VAL A 841 -0.75 8.01 15.98
CA VAL A 841 0.40 7.88 16.88
C VAL A 841 0.56 9.16 17.70
N TYR A 842 0.94 8.99 18.97
CA TYR A 842 1.08 10.05 19.96
C TYR A 842 2.50 10.08 20.55
N PRO A 843 3.51 10.64 19.85
CA PRO A 843 4.91 10.57 20.28
C PRO A 843 5.15 11.07 21.71
N SER A 844 4.49 12.18 22.08
CA SER A 844 4.62 12.81 23.41
C SER A 844 3.37 12.64 24.27
N LYS A 845 2.55 11.60 23.99
CA LYS A 845 1.17 11.45 24.49
C LYS A 845 0.27 12.64 24.11
N GLN A 846 -1.03 12.54 24.36
CA GLN A 846 -2.00 13.58 24.04
C GLN A 846 -1.98 14.70 25.09
N PHE A 847 -1.15 15.72 24.87
CA PHE A 847 -1.00 16.85 25.81
C PHE A 847 -1.94 18.03 25.53
N ASP A 848 -2.58 18.06 24.35
CA ASP A 848 -3.47 19.12 23.87
C ASP A 848 -4.95 18.71 23.88
N VAL A 849 -5.27 17.52 24.40
CA VAL A 849 -6.62 17.00 24.58
C VAL A 849 -6.84 16.67 26.06
N LEU A 850 -8.07 16.84 26.53
CA LEU A 850 -8.45 16.38 27.87
C LEU A 850 -8.31 14.86 27.94
N LYS A 851 -7.91 14.33 29.09
CA LYS A 851 -7.73 12.89 29.22
C LYS A 851 -9.05 12.13 29.00
N ASP A 852 -8.94 10.94 28.42
CA ASP A 852 -10.11 10.06 28.22
C ASP A 852 -10.70 9.56 29.54
N ASP A 853 -9.88 9.44 30.60
CA ASP A 853 -10.27 9.01 31.95
C ASP A 853 -10.73 10.17 32.85
N TYR A 854 -11.11 11.31 32.27
CA TYR A 854 -11.49 12.49 33.04
C TYR A 854 -12.80 12.28 33.82
N ASP A 855 -12.75 12.43 35.15
CA ASP A 855 -13.92 12.23 36.02
C ASP A 855 -14.82 13.48 36.06
N TYR A 856 -15.75 13.54 35.11
CA TYR A 856 -16.78 14.58 35.05
C TYR A 856 -17.75 14.57 36.25
N VAL A 857 -18.00 13.39 36.85
CA VAL A 857 -18.96 13.23 37.94
C VAL A 857 -18.40 13.81 39.23
N LEU A 858 -17.13 13.53 39.53
CA LEU A 858 -16.44 14.07 40.69
C LEU A 858 -16.48 15.60 40.69
N ILE A 859 -16.05 16.25 39.59
CA ILE A 859 -16.01 17.72 39.52
C ILE A 859 -17.41 18.31 39.60
N SER A 860 -18.38 17.74 38.89
CA SER A 860 -19.77 18.21 38.94
C SER A 860 -20.34 18.10 40.36
N SER A 861 -20.11 16.98 41.04
CA SER A 861 -20.58 16.76 42.42
C SER A 861 -19.92 17.71 43.43
N VAL A 862 -18.62 17.97 43.30
CA VAL A 862 -17.88 18.92 44.14
C VAL A 862 -18.41 20.34 43.93
N LEU A 863 -18.67 20.76 42.69
CA LEU A 863 -19.24 22.07 42.39
C LEU A 863 -20.63 22.24 43.02
N PHE A 864 -21.50 21.23 42.92
CA PHE A 864 -22.81 21.26 43.59
C PHE A 864 -22.66 21.31 45.11
N ALA A 865 -21.78 20.49 45.68
CA ALA A 865 -21.53 20.48 47.13
C ALA A 865 -21.03 21.85 47.62
N LEU A 866 -20.08 22.48 46.90
CA LEU A 866 -19.58 23.81 47.20
C LEU A 866 -20.67 24.89 47.06
N PHE A 867 -21.51 24.80 46.03
CA PHE A 867 -22.64 25.72 45.84
C PHE A 867 -23.62 25.64 47.02
N PHE A 868 -24.06 24.44 47.40
CA PHE A 868 -24.97 24.25 48.53
C PHE A 868 -24.31 24.63 49.85
N ALA A 869 -23.05 24.26 50.07
CA ALA A 869 -22.30 24.65 51.26
C ALA A 869 -22.19 26.18 51.38
N THR A 870 -21.98 26.88 50.26
CA THR A 870 -21.93 28.36 50.22
C THR A 870 -23.29 28.97 50.54
N MET A 871 -24.37 28.44 49.94
CA MET A 871 -25.74 28.92 50.22
C MET A 871 -26.16 28.69 51.67
N ILE A 872 -25.84 27.52 52.23
CA ILE A 872 -26.11 27.20 53.63
C ILE A 872 -25.27 28.09 54.56
N SER A 873 -23.97 28.22 54.28
CA SER A 873 -23.06 29.04 55.09
C SER A 873 -23.43 30.52 55.06
N LYS A 874 -23.85 31.06 53.90
CA LYS A 874 -24.37 32.42 53.76
C LYS A 874 -25.57 32.64 54.68
N ARG A 875 -26.53 31.70 54.69
CA ARG A 875 -27.71 31.79 55.53
C ARG A 875 -27.36 31.68 57.02
N LEU A 876 -26.48 30.74 57.39
CA LEU A 876 -25.99 30.59 58.77
C LEU A 876 -25.25 31.83 59.26
N ALA A 877 -24.42 32.45 58.42
CA ALA A 877 -23.71 33.68 58.75
C ALA A 877 -24.66 34.86 58.96
N GLN A 878 -25.66 35.04 58.08
CA GLN A 878 -26.70 36.05 58.23
C GLN A 878 -27.46 35.89 59.55
N VAL A 879 -27.87 34.66 59.89
CA VAL A 879 -28.55 34.35 61.16
C VAL A 879 -27.63 34.65 62.35
N LYS A 880 -26.35 34.26 62.30
CA LYS A 880 -25.38 34.52 63.38
C LYS A 880 -25.12 36.00 63.58
N LEU A 881 -24.97 36.78 62.51
CA LEU A 881 -24.78 38.23 62.57
C LEU A 881 -26.02 38.92 63.12
N LEU A 882 -27.22 38.51 62.68
CA LEU A 882 -28.48 39.02 63.23
C LEU A 882 -28.56 38.75 64.74
N ASN A 883 -28.34 37.51 65.18
CA ASN A 883 -28.35 37.16 66.61
C ASN A 883 -27.29 37.92 67.43
N ARG A 884 -26.15 38.28 66.83
CA ARG A 884 -25.12 39.11 67.47
C ARG A 884 -25.53 40.58 67.57
N ALA A 885 -26.25 41.10 66.58
CA ALA A 885 -26.72 42.49 66.57
C ALA A 885 -27.92 42.72 67.50
N TRP A 886 -28.70 41.66 67.80
CA TRP A 886 -29.85 41.69 68.70
C TRP A 886 -29.50 41.39 70.17
N ARG A 887 -28.22 41.12 70.46
CA ARG A 887 -27.65 41.14 71.82
C ARG A 887 -26.92 42.45 72.03
#